data_AF-A0A9P9IJD5-F1
#
_entry.id   AF-A0A9P9IJD5-F1
#
_cell.length_a   1.000
_cell.length_b   1.000
_cell.length_c   1.000
_cell.angle_alpha   90.00
_cell.angle_beta   90.00
_cell.angle_gamma   90.00
#
_symmetry.space_group_name_H-M   'P 1'
#
loop_
_entity.id
_entity.type
_entity.pdbx_description
1 polymer ?
#
loop_
_entity_poly.entity_id
_entity_poly.type
_entity_poly.pdbx_seq_one_letter_code
_entity_poly.pdbx_strand_id
1 'polypeptide(L)'
;MGNPSENDKAARYISQLDETRCAGRWRDISELCRKVEKHAPHRRCLTLTARSEAQIAAHSSQRPSTSSSVASPDLSTIIPTLLSAIDEESDHVQDAFQATVCLGWLHYVLDEPGLSVARLPKDFAVVATKMANTGSLSGWTRVCLIKGAFLKGSSHDKTGSVEDAIYTYNSVIPWLSTLSMGTESSLFKSWTERLLVRLCQLSNQAAETSEYLDVEDSLHVYRFWAKYWEATGKGSGADGMAHPRRSAWKAYYDTLSHILRHNIVYPLEASPESNVEKTSLENNEYLRLQQRAEIKRVEAIYESLLLKETQFPTAKDNNLEIETWTDSVMANWRFLCGPTWTDNDLGEGGKEAVGRGVLDILYRAATKTFHSTQVLRHLFTVHASLAEFDLAFKAYDSYVDIIARGKDRTEKSGEKDVGLDDDSTILRTSAEAIRLLSKFGSRKEAEKAVEIGTQIEKWLEQIHSIKSSTSEVGSVSSIEGSVAPRSLAIAYCAIGIAQAHWARYTYEASTRTSIQTKAVQYLRKSLDPKLGDPSNLEALYALGLVLADMRDITAAIKVVKRALSPATANKTSLSVDGVQSNGLRTDFGRERKLILLWHILALLLTTRSEYSAAEKSCEAAFEQFGDPTILFGREDADSAYRSDHLNEVKGSSANSKSKGLVDKMDAFEKSGILQVKMTQLSLVEVVEGCSAAVDGSDELLALYARLFGDPTAQQAKLQPPTVAAPPPKSAVGTIRGSIFRSRGSIKSTHQDTTARNSSVISSQPSTLVPQGGAAPAIQVTDENGADHAKNHHHHIFHHKHEDEKAGVTRTPSKLQKRSANSLRRKSELDGEQTPSVPDIPDVATTTSARNSTARTKSPRRPSISSSIRKSVESNDRPLRSVAHNLPHASEPLPLRHSSQPPKQDTRLPAPFPGADYVPPDPRFSKIQVRRHQVSLLASIWIFISGLYTRAKMYDDAKGAVSEALKLVETFEGEVAQETSSSRAFAERGWGGGKSIEELWADAFSAKGELLVAQGLKHTARSDFERALLHFPDHPESIVGLSNILLDIYCKEIPLEPTRDNESLSHSSLPTGPLVPNGTAEAVKQHHIGSHTPSAENQISPPELNRLAARDRAFGLLSTLTKIGSGWDYSEAWFALARAYEESGQVEKTKEVLWWCVELEDTHPVRPWKSLGGSVL
;
A
#
# COMPACT_ATOMS: atom_id res chain seq x y z
N MET A 1 -24.17 -69.34 -25.88
CA MET A 1 -23.74 -69.81 -27.23
C MET A 1 -22.75 -68.80 -27.78
N GLY A 2 -22.11 -69.01 -28.93
CA GLY A 2 -21.23 -67.98 -29.50
C GLY A 2 -22.03 -66.82 -30.10
N ASN A 3 -21.64 -65.58 -29.82
CA ASN A 3 -22.25 -64.41 -30.45
C ASN A 3 -22.07 -64.52 -31.99
N PRO A 4 -23.11 -64.18 -32.79
CA PRO A 4 -22.97 -64.18 -34.24
C PRO A 4 -21.96 -63.10 -34.64
N SER A 5 -20.87 -63.49 -35.30
CA SER A 5 -19.89 -62.55 -35.83
C SER A 5 -20.54 -61.62 -36.86
N GLU A 6 -20.55 -60.32 -36.59
CA GLU A 6 -21.16 -59.34 -37.49
C GLU A 6 -20.52 -59.40 -38.89
N ASN A 7 -21.36 -59.22 -39.92
CA ASN A 7 -20.88 -59.05 -41.29
C ASN A 7 -20.05 -57.76 -41.39
N ASP A 8 -18.91 -57.78 -42.08
CA ASP A 8 -18.06 -56.59 -42.35
C ASP A 8 -18.84 -55.32 -42.70
N LYS A 9 -19.93 -55.44 -43.48
CA LYS A 9 -20.76 -54.31 -43.89
C LYS A 9 -21.66 -53.81 -42.74
N ALA A 10 -22.15 -54.70 -41.89
CA ALA A 10 -22.89 -54.34 -40.68
C ALA A 10 -21.98 -53.62 -39.67
N ALA A 11 -20.83 -54.20 -39.34
CA ALA A 11 -19.86 -53.62 -38.41
C ALA A 11 -19.41 -52.21 -38.85
N ARG A 12 -19.18 -52.00 -40.16
CA ARG A 12 -18.89 -50.67 -40.73
C ARG A 12 -20.06 -49.68 -40.55
N TYR A 13 -21.30 -50.08 -40.80
CA TYR A 13 -22.45 -49.18 -40.61
C TYR A 13 -22.76 -48.91 -39.13
N ILE A 14 -22.51 -49.87 -38.23
CA ILE A 14 -22.62 -49.70 -36.78
C ILE A 14 -21.53 -48.72 -36.28
N SER A 15 -20.29 -48.86 -36.75
CA SER A 15 -19.21 -47.92 -36.44
C SER A 15 -19.48 -46.51 -36.98
N GLN A 16 -20.06 -46.37 -38.18
CA GLN A 16 -20.50 -45.07 -38.71
C GLN A 16 -21.67 -44.47 -37.94
N LEU A 17 -22.58 -45.29 -37.41
CA LEU A 17 -23.67 -44.85 -36.54
C LEU A 17 -23.14 -44.37 -35.17
N ASP A 18 -22.14 -45.05 -34.62
CA ASP A 18 -21.43 -44.65 -33.39
C ASP A 18 -20.71 -43.31 -33.58
N GLU A 19 -19.95 -43.16 -34.68
CA GLU A 19 -19.21 -41.94 -35.02
C GLU A 19 -20.15 -40.75 -35.29
N THR A 20 -21.25 -40.95 -36.03
CA THR A 20 -22.21 -39.86 -36.34
C THR A 20 -23.00 -39.42 -35.11
N ARG A 21 -23.38 -40.35 -34.21
CA ARG A 21 -23.94 -40.01 -32.90
C ARG A 21 -22.91 -39.24 -32.07
N CYS A 22 -21.68 -39.75 -31.92
CA CYS A 22 -20.58 -39.06 -31.20
C CYS A 22 -20.28 -37.64 -31.72
N ALA A 23 -20.42 -37.42 -33.02
CA ALA A 23 -20.23 -36.12 -33.66
C ALA A 23 -21.46 -35.19 -33.60
N GLY A 24 -22.63 -35.68 -33.13
CA GLY A 24 -23.88 -34.91 -33.11
C GLY A 24 -24.52 -34.70 -34.49
N ARG A 25 -24.23 -35.54 -35.47
CA ARG A 25 -24.77 -35.46 -36.85
C ARG A 25 -26.16 -36.09 -36.95
N TRP A 26 -27.12 -35.53 -36.20
CA TRP A 26 -28.48 -36.09 -36.03
C TRP A 26 -29.27 -36.31 -37.33
N ARG A 27 -28.94 -35.59 -38.41
CA ARG A 27 -29.60 -35.72 -39.73
C ARG A 27 -29.30 -37.07 -40.39
N ASP A 28 -28.04 -37.52 -40.29
CA ASP A 28 -27.50 -38.67 -41.03
C ASP A 28 -27.94 -40.02 -40.42
N ILE A 29 -28.29 -39.99 -39.13
CA ILE A 29 -28.72 -41.16 -38.33
C ILE A 29 -29.92 -41.87 -38.96
N SER A 30 -30.88 -41.12 -39.51
CA SER A 30 -32.08 -41.69 -40.14
C SER A 30 -31.76 -42.68 -41.27
N GLU A 31 -30.75 -42.37 -42.09
CA GLU A 31 -30.30 -43.20 -43.20
C GLU A 31 -29.38 -44.33 -42.73
N LEU A 32 -28.57 -44.09 -41.70
CA LEU A 32 -27.69 -45.08 -41.08
C LEU A 32 -28.47 -46.16 -40.32
N CYS A 33 -29.51 -45.83 -39.55
CA CYS A 33 -30.39 -46.82 -38.93
C CYS A 33 -31.04 -47.75 -39.97
N ARG A 34 -31.46 -47.22 -41.13
CA ARG A 34 -31.98 -48.02 -42.25
C ARG A 34 -30.91 -48.96 -42.85
N LYS A 35 -29.65 -48.53 -42.91
CA LYS A 35 -28.51 -49.37 -43.34
C LYS A 35 -28.18 -50.46 -42.32
N VAL A 36 -28.19 -50.14 -41.02
CA VAL A 36 -27.98 -51.11 -39.94
C VAL A 36 -29.10 -52.14 -39.92
N GLU A 37 -30.38 -51.76 -39.96
CA GLU A 37 -31.51 -52.72 -39.99
C GLU A 37 -31.46 -53.69 -41.17
N LYS A 38 -30.99 -53.23 -42.34
CA LYS A 38 -30.82 -54.09 -43.53
C LYS A 38 -29.69 -55.12 -43.37
N HIS A 39 -28.71 -54.88 -42.50
CA HIS A 39 -27.47 -55.68 -42.43
C HIS A 39 -27.22 -56.35 -41.06
N ALA A 40 -27.88 -55.90 -39.99
CA ALA A 40 -27.91 -56.46 -38.65
C ALA A 40 -29.30 -56.25 -38.01
N PRO A 41 -30.38 -56.89 -38.53
CA PRO A 41 -31.75 -56.72 -38.04
C PRO A 41 -31.96 -57.15 -36.58
N HIS A 42 -31.02 -57.90 -36.00
CA HIS A 42 -31.02 -58.28 -34.59
C HIS A 42 -30.65 -57.11 -33.66
N ARG A 43 -29.88 -56.10 -34.11
CA ARG A 43 -29.52 -54.89 -33.32
C ARG A 43 -30.68 -53.88 -33.26
N ARG A 44 -31.91 -54.35 -33.05
CA ARG A 44 -33.16 -53.57 -33.07
C ARG A 44 -33.18 -52.50 -31.98
N CYS A 45 -32.65 -52.82 -30.79
CA CYS A 45 -32.56 -51.87 -29.68
C CYS A 45 -31.69 -50.66 -30.04
N LEU A 46 -30.55 -50.88 -30.71
CA LEU A 46 -29.64 -49.82 -31.18
C LEU A 46 -30.29 -48.86 -32.18
N THR A 47 -30.97 -49.39 -33.20
CA THR A 47 -31.54 -48.55 -34.28
C THR A 47 -32.80 -47.81 -33.86
N LEU A 48 -33.60 -48.40 -32.94
CA LEU A 48 -34.68 -47.69 -32.26
C LEU A 48 -34.12 -46.55 -31.40
N THR A 49 -33.16 -46.85 -30.52
CA THR A 49 -32.53 -45.86 -29.62
C THR A 49 -31.97 -44.67 -30.39
N ALA A 50 -31.19 -44.92 -31.45
CA ALA A 50 -30.60 -43.84 -32.23
C ALA A 50 -31.66 -42.96 -32.95
N ARG A 51 -32.81 -43.51 -33.36
CA ARG A 51 -33.93 -42.71 -33.88
C ARG A 51 -34.59 -41.88 -32.79
N SER A 52 -34.88 -42.47 -31.63
CA SER A 52 -35.45 -41.78 -30.47
C SER A 52 -34.55 -40.61 -30.04
N GLU A 53 -33.23 -40.81 -30.00
CA GLU A 53 -32.26 -39.75 -29.71
C GLU A 53 -32.29 -38.62 -30.74
N ALA A 54 -32.42 -38.93 -32.03
CA ALA A 54 -32.54 -37.92 -33.09
C ALA A 54 -33.86 -37.14 -33.01
N GLN A 55 -34.97 -37.77 -32.62
CA GLN A 55 -36.25 -37.11 -32.36
C GLN A 55 -36.18 -36.18 -31.13
N ILE A 56 -35.59 -36.64 -30.03
CA ILE A 56 -35.38 -35.82 -28.82
C ILE A 56 -34.44 -34.64 -29.12
N ALA A 57 -33.37 -34.84 -29.90
CA ALA A 57 -32.47 -33.78 -30.34
C ALA A 57 -33.19 -32.74 -31.23
N ALA A 58 -34.03 -33.17 -32.16
CA ALA A 58 -34.82 -32.28 -33.02
C ALA A 58 -35.81 -31.43 -32.21
N HIS A 59 -36.60 -32.05 -31.31
CA HIS A 59 -37.52 -31.35 -30.42
C HIS A 59 -36.80 -30.35 -29.50
N SER A 60 -35.66 -30.76 -28.93
CA SER A 60 -34.81 -29.88 -28.09
C SER A 60 -34.24 -28.68 -28.87
N SER A 61 -34.12 -28.78 -30.19
CA SER A 61 -33.61 -27.70 -31.06
C SER A 61 -34.71 -26.75 -31.57
N GLN A 62 -35.99 -27.08 -31.36
CA GLN A 62 -37.14 -26.32 -31.86
C GLN A 62 -37.87 -25.53 -30.77
N ARG A 63 -37.55 -25.76 -29.47
CA ARG A 63 -38.25 -25.16 -28.34
C ARG A 63 -37.65 -23.80 -27.92
N PRO A 64 -38.41 -22.68 -27.98
CA PRO A 64 -37.95 -21.40 -27.43
C PRO A 64 -37.95 -21.43 -25.89
N SER A 65 -36.97 -20.76 -25.28
CA SER A 65 -36.66 -20.81 -23.84
C SER A 65 -37.71 -20.19 -22.91
N THR A 66 -38.75 -19.56 -23.43
CA THR A 66 -39.85 -18.92 -22.67
C THR A 66 -41.12 -19.79 -22.56
N SER A 67 -41.08 -21.05 -23.01
CA SER A 67 -42.26 -21.92 -23.11
C SER A 67 -42.43 -22.90 -21.92
N SER A 68 -43.20 -22.50 -20.91
CA SER A 68 -43.60 -23.38 -19.80
C SER A 68 -44.78 -24.29 -20.16
N SER A 69 -44.71 -25.56 -19.74
CA SER A 69 -45.83 -26.50 -19.58
C SER A 69 -46.89 -26.59 -20.70
N VAL A 70 -46.51 -27.13 -21.86
CA VAL A 70 -47.42 -27.93 -22.70
C VAL A 70 -46.70 -29.24 -23.04
N ALA A 71 -47.27 -30.37 -22.65
CA ALA A 71 -46.71 -31.68 -23.00
C ALA A 71 -46.93 -31.95 -24.49
N SER A 72 -45.86 -32.20 -25.24
CA SER A 72 -45.94 -32.59 -26.65
C SER A 72 -46.31 -34.09 -26.73
N PRO A 73 -47.52 -34.44 -27.21
CA PRO A 73 -48.03 -35.82 -27.17
C PRO A 73 -47.26 -36.77 -28.10
N ASP A 74 -46.46 -36.23 -29.01
CA ASP A 74 -45.67 -36.99 -30.00
C ASP A 74 -44.50 -37.75 -29.33
N LEU A 75 -43.80 -37.12 -28.39
CA LEU A 75 -42.63 -37.71 -27.72
C LEU A 75 -42.98 -38.82 -26.72
N SER A 76 -44.12 -38.74 -26.03
CA SER A 76 -44.51 -39.75 -25.04
C SER A 76 -44.88 -41.09 -25.67
N THR A 77 -45.26 -41.12 -26.96
CA THR A 77 -45.50 -42.36 -27.73
C THR A 77 -44.28 -43.27 -27.84
N ILE A 78 -43.07 -42.71 -27.68
CA ILE A 78 -41.80 -43.45 -27.78
C ILE A 78 -41.60 -44.34 -26.54
N ILE A 79 -42.06 -43.90 -25.35
CA ILE A 79 -41.77 -44.52 -24.05
C ILE A 79 -42.09 -46.03 -24.02
N PRO A 80 -43.28 -46.51 -24.43
CA PRO A 80 -43.60 -47.95 -24.38
C PRO A 80 -42.74 -48.77 -25.34
N THR A 81 -42.42 -48.21 -26.52
CA THR A 81 -41.62 -48.91 -27.54
C THR A 81 -40.17 -49.09 -27.10
N LEU A 82 -39.61 -48.08 -26.41
CA LEU A 82 -38.25 -48.11 -25.89
C LEU A 82 -38.13 -49.01 -24.66
N LEU A 83 -39.16 -49.09 -23.81
CA LEU A 83 -39.24 -50.05 -22.71
C LEU A 83 -39.25 -51.50 -23.23
N SER A 84 -40.14 -51.83 -24.18
CA SER A 84 -40.17 -53.17 -24.80
C SER A 84 -38.81 -53.56 -25.38
N ALA A 85 -38.12 -52.64 -26.05
CA ALA A 85 -36.79 -52.88 -26.61
C ALA A 85 -35.65 -52.99 -25.57
N ILE A 86 -35.85 -52.51 -24.33
CA ILE A 86 -34.92 -52.74 -23.21
C ILE A 86 -35.16 -54.12 -22.60
N ASP A 87 -36.43 -54.49 -22.39
CA ASP A 87 -36.81 -55.78 -21.79
C ASP A 87 -36.58 -56.97 -22.76
N GLU A 88 -36.58 -56.74 -24.08
CA GLU A 88 -36.28 -57.73 -25.13
C GLU A 88 -34.76 -57.96 -25.36
N GLU A 89 -33.89 -56.97 -25.08
CA GLU A 89 -32.46 -56.99 -25.48
C GLU A 89 -31.58 -57.63 -24.40
N SER A 90 -31.25 -58.91 -24.58
CA SER A 90 -30.39 -59.68 -23.66
C SER A 90 -28.99 -59.99 -24.18
N ASP A 91 -28.75 -59.87 -25.49
CA ASP A 91 -27.45 -60.18 -26.11
C ASP A 91 -26.48 -58.98 -26.06
N HIS A 92 -26.96 -57.74 -26.23
CA HIS A 92 -26.11 -56.55 -26.35
C HIS A 92 -26.23 -55.59 -25.16
N VAL A 93 -25.51 -55.89 -24.08
CA VAL A 93 -25.49 -55.10 -22.82
C VAL A 93 -25.22 -53.60 -23.02
N GLN A 94 -24.40 -53.22 -24.01
CA GLN A 94 -24.17 -51.80 -24.34
C GLN A 94 -25.40 -51.13 -24.97
N ASP A 95 -26.20 -51.84 -25.77
CA ASP A 95 -27.36 -51.27 -26.49
C ASP A 95 -28.52 -51.04 -25.52
N ALA A 96 -28.82 -52.02 -24.66
CA ALA A 96 -29.81 -51.90 -23.60
C ALA A 96 -29.48 -50.73 -22.63
N PHE A 97 -28.19 -50.49 -22.36
CA PHE A 97 -27.75 -49.34 -21.58
C PHE A 97 -27.93 -48.01 -22.33
N GLN A 98 -27.57 -47.94 -23.61
CA GLN A 98 -27.82 -46.74 -24.44
C GLN A 98 -29.32 -46.42 -24.51
N ALA A 99 -30.18 -47.43 -24.67
CA ALA A 99 -31.63 -47.31 -24.63
C ALA A 99 -32.14 -46.79 -23.28
N THR A 100 -31.60 -47.31 -22.17
CA THR A 100 -31.91 -46.85 -20.81
C THR A 100 -31.53 -45.37 -20.61
N VAL A 101 -30.37 -44.93 -21.09
CA VAL A 101 -29.96 -43.52 -21.04
C VAL A 101 -30.82 -42.63 -21.96
N CYS A 102 -31.24 -43.14 -23.12
CA CYS A 102 -32.21 -42.44 -23.98
C CYS A 102 -33.58 -42.28 -23.30
N LEU A 103 -34.06 -43.29 -22.56
CA LEU A 103 -35.30 -43.22 -21.80
C LEU A 103 -35.21 -42.19 -20.65
N GLY A 104 -34.08 -42.18 -19.91
CA GLY A 104 -33.82 -41.14 -18.91
C GLY A 104 -33.77 -39.72 -19.52
N TRP A 105 -33.19 -39.58 -20.71
CA TRP A 105 -33.18 -38.31 -21.45
C TRP A 105 -34.59 -37.86 -21.89
N LEU A 106 -35.43 -38.80 -22.30
CA LEU A 106 -36.83 -38.54 -22.66
C LEU A 106 -37.63 -38.01 -21.47
N HIS A 107 -37.58 -38.68 -20.32
CA HIS A 107 -38.19 -38.20 -19.07
C HIS A 107 -37.63 -36.83 -18.63
N TYR A 108 -36.32 -36.58 -18.78
CA TYR A 108 -35.71 -35.28 -18.48
C TYR A 108 -36.25 -34.14 -19.36
N VAL A 109 -36.49 -34.39 -20.66
CA VAL A 109 -37.00 -33.40 -21.63
C VAL A 109 -38.51 -33.17 -21.48
N LEU A 110 -39.25 -34.18 -21.01
CA LEU A 110 -40.66 -34.09 -20.61
C LEU A 110 -40.88 -33.43 -19.23
N ASP A 111 -39.79 -33.09 -18.53
CA ASP A 111 -39.77 -32.48 -17.19
C ASP A 111 -40.29 -33.41 -16.06
N GLU A 112 -39.96 -34.69 -16.16
CA GLU A 112 -40.31 -35.75 -15.19
C GLU A 112 -39.06 -36.21 -14.40
N PRO A 113 -38.45 -35.37 -13.53
CA PRO A 113 -37.13 -35.64 -12.95
C PRO A 113 -37.09 -36.89 -12.05
N GLY A 114 -38.17 -37.19 -11.32
CA GLY A 114 -38.25 -38.41 -10.51
C GLY A 114 -38.20 -39.70 -11.33
N LEU A 115 -38.80 -39.71 -12.53
CA LEU A 115 -38.74 -40.85 -13.44
C LEU A 115 -37.38 -40.94 -14.13
N SER A 116 -36.78 -39.81 -14.51
CA SER A 116 -35.39 -39.73 -14.98
C SER A 116 -34.41 -40.35 -13.96
N VAL A 117 -34.49 -39.98 -12.68
CA VAL A 117 -33.67 -40.58 -11.60
C VAL A 117 -33.94 -42.08 -11.46
N ALA A 118 -35.22 -42.50 -11.44
CA ALA A 118 -35.58 -43.91 -11.22
C ALA A 118 -35.18 -44.86 -12.37
N ARG A 119 -35.01 -44.34 -13.60
CA ARG A 119 -34.56 -45.13 -14.77
C ARG A 119 -33.04 -45.19 -14.92
N LEU A 120 -32.29 -44.27 -14.32
CA LEU A 120 -30.84 -44.17 -14.50
C LEU A 120 -30.06 -44.90 -13.38
N PRO A 121 -28.90 -45.52 -13.67
CA PRO A 121 -28.13 -46.26 -12.67
C PRO A 121 -27.79 -45.49 -11.39
N LYS A 122 -27.65 -46.22 -10.27
CA LYS A 122 -27.21 -45.64 -8.99
C LYS A 122 -25.80 -45.07 -9.07
N ASP A 123 -24.87 -45.85 -9.63
CA ASP A 123 -23.45 -45.54 -9.80
C ASP A 123 -23.06 -45.82 -11.27
N PHE A 124 -22.42 -44.86 -11.93
CA PHE A 124 -22.02 -44.96 -13.34
C PHE A 124 -20.61 -45.51 -13.55
N ALA A 125 -19.67 -45.38 -12.59
CA ALA A 125 -18.33 -45.95 -12.70
C ALA A 125 -18.35 -47.48 -12.50
N VAL A 126 -19.21 -47.98 -11.60
CA VAL A 126 -19.45 -49.43 -11.42
C VAL A 126 -20.11 -50.03 -12.67
N VAL A 127 -20.93 -49.27 -13.40
CA VAL A 127 -21.48 -49.71 -14.71
C VAL A 127 -20.39 -49.68 -15.78
N ALA A 128 -19.62 -48.61 -15.88
CA ALA A 128 -18.54 -48.45 -16.86
C ALA A 128 -17.47 -49.56 -16.75
N THR A 129 -17.02 -49.85 -15.52
CA THR A 129 -16.03 -50.91 -15.25
C THR A 129 -16.57 -52.31 -15.57
N LYS A 130 -17.81 -52.63 -15.17
CA LYS A 130 -18.46 -53.90 -15.53
C LYS A 130 -18.58 -54.09 -17.04
N MET A 131 -18.92 -53.03 -17.78
CA MET A 131 -19.01 -53.09 -19.25
C MET A 131 -17.63 -53.19 -19.91
N ALA A 132 -16.62 -52.45 -19.41
CA ALA A 132 -15.24 -52.54 -19.90
C ALA A 132 -14.65 -53.96 -19.71
N ASN A 133 -14.99 -54.64 -18.62
CA ASN A 133 -14.59 -56.03 -18.37
C ASN A 133 -15.23 -57.06 -19.32
N THR A 134 -16.29 -56.70 -20.05
CA THR A 134 -16.94 -57.57 -21.05
C THR A 134 -16.57 -57.22 -22.49
N GLY A 135 -15.90 -56.09 -22.73
CA GLY A 135 -15.41 -55.69 -24.04
C GLY A 135 -15.09 -54.19 -24.12
N SER A 136 -14.53 -53.75 -25.25
CA SER A 136 -14.23 -52.33 -25.47
C SER A 136 -15.52 -51.50 -25.50
N LEU A 137 -15.54 -50.39 -24.75
CA LEU A 137 -16.63 -49.43 -24.76
C LEU A 137 -16.63 -48.66 -26.09
N SER A 138 -17.73 -48.75 -26.84
CA SER A 138 -17.99 -47.91 -28.02
C SER A 138 -18.01 -46.43 -27.67
N GLY A 139 -17.81 -45.56 -28.66
CA GLY A 139 -17.74 -44.11 -28.44
C GLY A 139 -19.04 -43.58 -27.85
N TRP A 140 -20.20 -44.03 -28.35
CA TRP A 140 -21.48 -43.58 -27.85
C TRP A 140 -21.80 -44.13 -26.46
N THR A 141 -21.38 -45.36 -26.11
CA THR A 141 -21.51 -45.85 -24.73
C THR A 141 -20.75 -44.96 -23.74
N ARG A 142 -19.56 -44.43 -24.11
CA ARG A 142 -18.84 -43.45 -23.28
C ARG A 142 -19.61 -42.14 -23.15
N VAL A 143 -20.21 -41.64 -24.24
CA VAL A 143 -21.10 -40.46 -24.19
C VAL A 143 -22.31 -40.72 -23.29
N CYS A 144 -22.95 -41.89 -23.39
CA CYS A 144 -24.10 -42.28 -22.58
C CYS A 144 -23.78 -42.39 -21.09
N LEU A 145 -22.58 -42.83 -20.69
CA LEU A 145 -22.15 -42.84 -19.28
C LEU A 145 -22.14 -41.41 -18.70
N ILE A 146 -21.49 -40.47 -19.39
CA ILE A 146 -21.41 -39.06 -18.95
C ILE A 146 -22.76 -38.34 -19.04
N LYS A 147 -23.47 -38.51 -20.15
CA LYS A 147 -24.80 -37.92 -20.40
C LYS A 147 -25.82 -38.45 -19.40
N GLY A 148 -25.80 -39.75 -19.09
CA GLY A 148 -26.68 -40.36 -18.09
C GLY A 148 -26.42 -39.81 -16.68
N ALA A 149 -25.15 -39.72 -16.26
CA ALA A 149 -24.80 -39.11 -14.99
C ALA A 149 -25.19 -37.63 -14.92
N PHE A 150 -25.00 -36.88 -16.01
CA PHE A 150 -25.44 -35.49 -16.10
C PHE A 150 -26.96 -35.35 -15.92
N LEU A 151 -27.75 -36.14 -16.65
CA LEU A 151 -29.22 -36.10 -16.61
C LEU A 151 -29.77 -36.52 -15.25
N LYS A 152 -29.19 -37.54 -14.62
CA LYS A 152 -29.55 -37.99 -13.26
C LYS A 152 -29.22 -36.92 -12.22
N GLY A 153 -27.99 -36.41 -12.21
CA GLY A 153 -27.56 -35.35 -11.28
C GLY A 153 -28.41 -34.08 -11.44
N SER A 154 -28.69 -33.67 -12.67
CA SER A 154 -29.53 -32.49 -12.94
C SER A 154 -31.01 -32.74 -12.64
N SER A 155 -31.46 -33.99 -12.58
CA SER A 155 -32.80 -34.34 -12.09
C SER A 155 -32.90 -34.32 -10.56
N HIS A 156 -31.86 -34.78 -9.83
CA HIS A 156 -31.78 -34.64 -8.36
C HIS A 156 -31.74 -33.15 -7.95
N ASP A 157 -30.96 -32.34 -8.67
CA ASP A 157 -30.87 -30.88 -8.58
C ASP A 157 -32.27 -30.24 -8.76
N LYS A 158 -33.01 -30.61 -9.81
CA LYS A 158 -34.42 -30.19 -10.02
C LYS A 158 -35.38 -30.62 -8.90
N THR A 159 -35.14 -31.73 -8.19
CA THR A 159 -35.96 -32.16 -7.05
C THR A 159 -35.50 -31.59 -5.71
N GLY A 160 -34.46 -30.76 -5.67
CA GLY A 160 -33.91 -30.15 -4.45
C GLY A 160 -32.92 -31.03 -3.68
N SER A 161 -32.59 -32.24 -4.17
CA SER A 161 -31.63 -33.15 -3.56
C SER A 161 -30.19 -32.81 -3.99
N VAL A 162 -29.64 -31.72 -3.44
CA VAL A 162 -28.29 -31.23 -3.79
C VAL A 162 -27.20 -32.26 -3.46
N GLU A 163 -27.31 -32.96 -2.33
CA GLU A 163 -26.34 -34.00 -1.91
C GLU A 163 -26.33 -35.20 -2.87
N ASP A 164 -27.51 -35.74 -3.22
CA ASP A 164 -27.63 -36.82 -4.22
C ASP A 164 -27.09 -36.41 -5.60
N ALA A 165 -27.26 -35.13 -5.96
CA ALA A 165 -26.75 -34.58 -7.21
C ALA A 165 -25.21 -34.55 -7.20
N ILE A 166 -24.60 -33.98 -6.15
CA ILE A 166 -23.13 -33.96 -5.96
C ILE A 166 -22.56 -35.38 -5.96
N TYR A 167 -23.15 -36.31 -5.19
CA TYR A 167 -22.75 -37.72 -5.18
C TYR A 167 -22.83 -38.36 -6.58
N THR A 168 -23.94 -38.14 -7.30
CA THR A 168 -24.14 -38.68 -8.65
C THR A 168 -23.08 -38.15 -9.63
N TYR A 169 -22.76 -36.86 -9.60
CA TYR A 169 -21.72 -36.27 -10.45
C TYR A 169 -20.31 -36.76 -10.05
N ASN A 170 -19.99 -36.79 -8.76
CA ASN A 170 -18.69 -37.26 -8.24
C ASN A 170 -18.42 -38.73 -8.57
N SER A 171 -19.45 -39.59 -8.58
CA SER A 171 -19.31 -41.04 -8.87
C SER A 171 -18.60 -41.35 -10.18
N VAL A 172 -18.57 -40.41 -11.13
CA VAL A 172 -17.98 -40.57 -12.46
C VAL A 172 -16.51 -40.13 -12.54
N ILE A 173 -16.02 -39.30 -11.62
CA ILE A 173 -14.65 -38.77 -11.64
C ILE A 173 -13.59 -39.89 -11.59
N PRO A 174 -13.70 -40.93 -10.73
CA PRO A 174 -12.73 -42.02 -10.70
C PRO A 174 -12.62 -42.78 -12.03
N TRP A 175 -13.70 -42.89 -12.80
CA TRP A 175 -13.65 -43.47 -14.14
C TRP A 175 -13.05 -42.51 -15.17
N LEU A 176 -13.48 -41.24 -15.18
CA LEU A 176 -12.94 -40.20 -16.07
C LEU A 176 -11.42 -40.02 -15.91
N SER A 177 -10.89 -40.17 -14.70
CA SER A 177 -9.45 -40.06 -14.42
C SER A 177 -8.58 -41.11 -15.13
N THR A 178 -9.17 -42.23 -15.56
CA THR A 178 -8.48 -43.30 -16.31
C THR A 178 -8.40 -43.06 -17.82
N LEU A 179 -9.10 -42.03 -18.34
CA LEU A 179 -9.29 -41.81 -19.77
C LEU A 179 -8.47 -40.62 -20.31
N SER A 180 -7.96 -40.75 -21.53
CA SER A 180 -7.30 -39.66 -22.24
C SER A 180 -8.32 -38.67 -22.82
N MET A 181 -8.61 -37.61 -22.07
CA MET A 181 -9.59 -36.57 -22.43
C MET A 181 -9.30 -35.89 -23.78
N GLY A 182 -8.03 -35.80 -24.18
CA GLY A 182 -7.65 -35.18 -25.46
C GLY A 182 -8.18 -35.93 -26.69
N THR A 183 -8.26 -37.27 -26.63
CA THR A 183 -8.64 -38.13 -27.77
C THR A 183 -10.15 -38.36 -27.93
N GLU A 184 -10.97 -37.97 -26.96
CA GLU A 184 -12.41 -38.28 -26.94
C GLU A 184 -13.28 -37.40 -27.86
N SER A 185 -14.52 -37.83 -28.13
CA SER A 185 -15.43 -37.21 -29.10
C SER A 185 -15.95 -35.81 -28.69
N SER A 186 -16.50 -35.07 -29.65
CA SER A 186 -17.01 -33.71 -29.43
C SER A 186 -18.21 -33.67 -28.47
N LEU A 187 -19.16 -34.61 -28.57
CA LEU A 187 -20.25 -34.70 -27.60
C LEU A 187 -19.81 -35.28 -26.26
N PHE A 188 -18.84 -36.19 -26.20
CA PHE A 188 -18.25 -36.61 -24.92
C PHE A 188 -17.72 -35.39 -24.17
N LYS A 189 -16.86 -34.60 -24.83
CA LYS A 189 -16.31 -33.36 -24.28
C LYS A 189 -17.40 -32.35 -23.89
N SER A 190 -18.43 -32.17 -24.71
CA SER A 190 -19.53 -31.25 -24.38
C SER A 190 -20.37 -31.69 -23.17
N TRP A 191 -20.56 -32.99 -22.94
CA TRP A 191 -21.28 -33.48 -21.75
C TRP A 191 -20.40 -33.50 -20.51
N THR A 192 -19.12 -33.88 -20.63
CA THR A 192 -18.14 -33.83 -19.53
C THR A 192 -17.95 -32.39 -19.03
N GLU A 193 -17.83 -31.43 -19.95
CA GLU A 193 -17.75 -30.01 -19.59
C GLU A 193 -18.98 -29.53 -18.80
N ARG A 194 -20.20 -29.88 -19.25
CA ARG A 194 -21.44 -29.51 -18.55
C ARG A 194 -21.55 -30.16 -17.16
N LEU A 195 -21.12 -31.42 -17.04
CA LEU A 195 -21.09 -32.16 -15.78
C LEU A 195 -20.14 -31.51 -14.78
N LEU A 196 -18.88 -31.31 -15.16
CA LEU A 196 -17.87 -30.72 -14.28
C LEU A 196 -18.22 -29.29 -13.89
N VAL A 197 -18.67 -28.45 -14.83
CA VAL A 197 -19.09 -27.07 -14.52
C VAL A 197 -20.28 -27.03 -13.57
N ARG A 198 -21.30 -27.89 -13.73
CA ARG A 198 -22.44 -27.91 -12.79
C ARG A 198 -22.04 -28.43 -11.42
N LEU A 199 -21.16 -29.43 -11.36
CA LEU A 199 -20.60 -29.94 -10.11
C LEU A 199 -19.80 -28.84 -9.37
N CYS A 200 -18.93 -28.10 -10.06
CA CYS A 200 -18.21 -26.95 -9.49
C CYS A 200 -19.12 -25.84 -8.95
N GLN A 201 -20.33 -25.69 -9.50
CA GLN A 201 -21.33 -24.76 -8.98
C GLN A 201 -22.01 -25.30 -7.71
N LEU A 202 -22.36 -26.59 -7.70
CA LEU A 202 -23.01 -27.20 -6.53
C LEU A 202 -22.05 -27.36 -5.34
N SER A 203 -20.76 -27.64 -5.55
CA SER A 203 -19.76 -27.64 -4.47
C SER A 203 -19.66 -26.28 -3.78
N ASN A 204 -19.66 -25.19 -4.56
CA ASN A 204 -19.68 -23.83 -4.03
C ASN A 204 -20.98 -23.54 -3.25
N GLN A 205 -22.14 -23.88 -3.80
CA GLN A 205 -23.44 -23.64 -3.13
C GLN A 205 -23.60 -24.46 -1.84
N ALA A 206 -23.09 -25.69 -1.82
CA ALA A 206 -23.14 -26.54 -0.63
C ALA A 206 -22.15 -26.05 0.46
N ALA A 207 -20.97 -25.53 0.08
CA ALA A 207 -20.03 -24.90 1.00
C ALA A 207 -20.54 -23.56 1.61
N GLU A 208 -21.49 -22.88 0.96
CA GLU A 208 -22.19 -21.73 1.55
C GLU A 208 -23.27 -22.13 2.58
N THR A 209 -23.72 -23.40 2.54
CA THR A 209 -24.93 -23.90 3.23
C THR A 209 -24.62 -24.86 4.39
N SER A 210 -23.57 -25.68 4.29
CA SER A 210 -23.12 -26.60 5.35
C SER A 210 -21.94 -26.00 6.13
N GLU A 211 -21.97 -26.10 7.46
CA GLU A 211 -20.81 -25.75 8.31
C GLU A 211 -19.66 -26.77 8.20
N TYR A 212 -19.93 -27.95 7.65
CA TYR A 212 -18.97 -29.04 7.47
C TYR A 212 -19.14 -29.66 6.07
N LEU A 213 -18.41 -29.11 5.10
CA LEU A 213 -18.20 -29.73 3.79
C LEU A 213 -16.72 -29.61 3.48
N ASP A 214 -16.08 -30.71 3.07
CA ASP A 214 -14.63 -30.74 2.98
C ASP A 214 -14.10 -29.81 1.87
N VAL A 215 -13.10 -29.02 2.28
CA VAL A 215 -12.32 -28.15 1.42
C VAL A 215 -11.46 -28.99 0.46
N GLU A 216 -11.02 -30.17 0.91
CA GLU A 216 -10.26 -31.13 0.11
C GLU A 216 -11.10 -31.73 -1.03
N ASP A 217 -12.33 -32.19 -0.76
CA ASP A 217 -13.28 -32.66 -1.79
C ASP A 217 -13.55 -31.57 -2.84
N SER A 218 -13.78 -30.33 -2.38
CA SER A 218 -14.04 -29.20 -3.27
C SER A 218 -12.83 -28.90 -4.16
N LEU A 219 -11.61 -28.90 -3.60
CA LEU A 219 -10.39 -28.75 -4.39
C LEU A 219 -10.14 -29.91 -5.36
N HIS A 220 -10.46 -31.15 -4.99
CA HIS A 220 -10.34 -32.30 -5.89
C HIS A 220 -11.17 -32.10 -7.15
N VAL A 221 -12.43 -31.66 -6.99
CA VAL A 221 -13.33 -31.32 -8.10
C VAL A 221 -12.75 -30.20 -8.97
N TYR A 222 -12.29 -29.09 -8.38
CA TYR A 222 -11.76 -27.96 -9.15
C TYR A 222 -10.44 -28.28 -9.88
N ARG A 223 -9.54 -29.05 -9.26
CA ARG A 223 -8.29 -29.54 -9.89
C ARG A 223 -8.58 -30.50 -11.03
N PHE A 224 -9.60 -31.35 -10.90
CA PHE A 224 -10.05 -32.21 -12.00
C PHE A 224 -10.61 -31.38 -13.18
N TRP A 225 -11.41 -30.36 -12.90
CA TRP A 225 -11.89 -29.40 -13.91
C TRP A 225 -10.74 -28.69 -14.65
N ALA A 226 -9.71 -28.23 -13.93
CA ALA A 226 -8.53 -27.61 -14.54
C ALA A 226 -7.76 -28.58 -15.46
N LYS A 227 -7.50 -29.81 -15.00
CA LYS A 227 -6.84 -30.85 -15.78
C LYS A 227 -7.62 -31.21 -17.05
N TYR A 228 -8.95 -31.25 -16.96
CA TYR A 228 -9.83 -31.44 -18.11
C TYR A 228 -9.78 -30.25 -19.11
N TRP A 229 -9.78 -29.01 -18.61
CA TRP A 229 -9.73 -27.79 -19.44
C TRP A 229 -8.41 -27.65 -20.23
N GLU A 230 -7.30 -28.03 -19.60
CA GLU A 230 -5.99 -28.08 -20.26
C GLU A 230 -5.93 -29.19 -21.32
N ALA A 231 -6.34 -30.42 -20.97
CA ALA A 231 -6.33 -31.58 -21.87
C ALA A 231 -7.29 -31.47 -23.08
N THR A 232 -8.30 -30.60 -23.01
CA THR A 232 -9.28 -30.40 -24.10
C THR A 232 -9.10 -29.10 -24.90
N GLY A 233 -8.05 -28.33 -24.62
CA GLY A 233 -7.63 -27.22 -25.48
C GLY A 233 -8.38 -25.90 -25.27
N LYS A 234 -8.59 -25.48 -24.01
CA LYS A 234 -9.10 -24.15 -23.64
C LYS A 234 -10.52 -23.81 -24.17
N GLY A 235 -11.37 -24.83 -24.26
CA GLY A 235 -12.81 -24.70 -24.49
C GLY A 235 -13.25 -24.80 -25.95
N SER A 236 -14.12 -25.77 -26.24
CA SER A 236 -14.78 -25.88 -27.55
C SER A 236 -15.77 -24.72 -27.77
N GLY A 237 -15.95 -24.30 -29.03
CA GLY A 237 -16.74 -23.13 -29.45
C GLY A 237 -18.27 -23.28 -29.33
N ALA A 238 -18.77 -23.80 -28.22
CA ALA A 238 -20.20 -23.87 -27.93
C ALA A 238 -20.70 -22.52 -27.37
N ASP A 239 -21.56 -21.85 -28.15
CA ASP A 239 -21.98 -20.44 -28.04
C ASP A 239 -22.91 -20.10 -26.85
N GLY A 240 -22.74 -20.80 -25.74
CA GLY A 240 -23.51 -20.61 -24.50
C GLY A 240 -22.84 -21.14 -23.23
N MET A 241 -21.64 -21.74 -23.33
CA MET A 241 -20.92 -22.27 -22.17
C MET A 241 -19.97 -21.24 -21.50
N ALA A 242 -19.80 -20.05 -22.06
CA ALA A 242 -18.87 -19.01 -21.58
C ALA A 242 -19.08 -18.64 -20.10
N HIS A 243 -20.23 -18.06 -19.77
CA HIS A 243 -20.55 -17.64 -18.40
C HIS A 243 -20.53 -18.81 -17.38
N PRO A 244 -21.06 -20.02 -17.67
CA PRO A 244 -20.87 -21.20 -16.83
C PRO A 244 -19.39 -21.58 -16.58
N ARG A 245 -18.53 -21.59 -17.62
CA ARG A 245 -17.08 -21.83 -17.46
C ARG A 245 -16.46 -20.80 -16.53
N ARG A 246 -16.76 -19.51 -16.75
CA ARG A 246 -16.28 -18.39 -15.94
C ARG A 246 -16.74 -18.52 -14.48
N SER A 247 -17.97 -18.98 -14.25
CA SER A 247 -18.54 -19.29 -12.92
C SER A 247 -17.77 -20.43 -12.21
N ALA A 248 -17.42 -21.51 -12.89
CA ALA A 248 -16.61 -22.59 -12.30
C ALA A 248 -15.18 -22.13 -11.93
N TRP A 249 -14.54 -21.35 -12.81
CA TRP A 249 -13.23 -20.73 -12.51
C TRP A 249 -13.29 -19.70 -11.38
N LYS A 250 -14.41 -18.97 -11.23
CA LYS A 250 -14.64 -18.07 -10.08
C LYS A 250 -14.72 -18.86 -8.77
N ALA A 251 -15.53 -19.92 -8.72
CA ALA A 251 -15.71 -20.76 -7.52
C ALA A 251 -14.37 -21.35 -7.03
N TYR A 252 -13.53 -21.81 -7.97
CA TYR A 252 -12.17 -22.28 -7.68
C TYR A 252 -11.27 -21.16 -7.12
N TYR A 253 -11.28 -19.97 -7.74
CA TYR A 253 -10.51 -18.81 -7.26
C TYR A 253 -10.95 -18.37 -5.87
N ASP A 254 -12.26 -18.25 -5.62
CA ASP A 254 -12.82 -17.84 -4.34
C ASP A 254 -12.58 -18.90 -3.25
N THR A 255 -12.62 -20.20 -3.59
CA THR A 255 -12.25 -21.29 -2.66
C THR A 255 -10.77 -21.22 -2.26
N LEU A 256 -9.85 -21.08 -3.22
CA LEU A 256 -8.42 -20.92 -2.93
C LEU A 256 -8.15 -19.64 -2.12
N SER A 257 -8.90 -18.57 -2.40
CA SER A 257 -8.85 -17.31 -1.66
C SER A 257 -9.32 -17.47 -0.21
N HIS A 258 -10.36 -18.28 0.03
CA HIS A 258 -10.83 -18.61 1.37
C HIS A 258 -9.77 -19.40 2.16
N ILE A 259 -9.18 -20.44 1.57
CA ILE A 259 -8.10 -21.23 2.19
C ILE A 259 -6.93 -20.33 2.61
N LEU A 260 -6.51 -19.44 1.70
CA LEU A 260 -5.45 -18.46 1.96
C LEU A 260 -5.81 -17.54 3.13
N ARG A 261 -6.94 -16.82 3.06
CA ARG A 261 -7.32 -15.78 4.03
C ARG A 261 -7.61 -16.34 5.43
N HIS A 262 -8.15 -17.55 5.52
CA HIS A 262 -8.46 -18.22 6.79
C HIS A 262 -7.30 -19.08 7.31
N ASN A 263 -6.15 -19.12 6.61
CA ASN A 263 -4.97 -19.92 6.96
C ASN A 263 -5.31 -21.40 7.20
N ILE A 264 -6.20 -21.94 6.35
CA ILE A 264 -6.57 -23.36 6.35
C ILE A 264 -5.40 -24.16 5.77
N VAL A 265 -5.15 -25.36 6.29
CA VAL A 265 -4.11 -26.26 5.77
C VAL A 265 -4.38 -26.53 4.30
N TYR A 266 -3.42 -26.22 3.44
CA TYR A 266 -3.52 -26.41 1.99
C TYR A 266 -3.39 -27.90 1.62
N PRO A 267 -4.43 -28.55 1.07
CA PRO A 267 -4.37 -29.97 0.72
C PRO A 267 -3.43 -30.21 -0.46
N LEU A 268 -2.44 -31.08 -0.25
CA LEU A 268 -1.48 -31.50 -1.26
C LEU A 268 -2.18 -32.32 -2.36
N GLU A 269 -1.74 -32.20 -3.61
CA GLU A 269 -2.13 -33.19 -4.63
C GLU A 269 -1.46 -34.52 -4.32
N ALA A 270 -2.25 -35.58 -4.12
CA ALA A 270 -1.77 -36.93 -3.82
C ALA A 270 -1.05 -37.56 -5.02
N SER A 271 0.21 -37.17 -5.21
CA SER A 271 1.14 -37.86 -6.11
C SER A 271 1.50 -39.22 -5.52
N PRO A 272 1.42 -40.33 -6.27
CA PRO A 272 1.69 -41.68 -5.74
C PRO A 272 3.19 -41.95 -5.45
N GLU A 273 4.10 -41.00 -5.72
CA GLU A 273 5.55 -41.18 -5.63
C GLU A 273 6.25 -40.10 -4.77
N SER A 274 5.86 -39.96 -3.49
CA SER A 274 6.63 -39.15 -2.53
C SER A 274 6.56 -39.64 -1.08
N ASN A 275 7.03 -40.86 -0.81
CA ASN A 275 7.43 -41.27 0.54
C ASN A 275 8.73 -40.52 0.92
N VAL A 276 8.57 -39.28 1.40
CA VAL A 276 9.67 -38.41 1.81
C VAL A 276 9.35 -37.82 3.18
N GLU A 277 9.73 -38.54 4.24
CA GLU A 277 9.77 -37.99 5.60
C GLU A 277 10.91 -36.97 5.70
N LYS A 278 10.60 -35.73 5.33
CA LYS A 278 11.46 -34.55 5.54
C LYS A 278 10.89 -33.63 6.61
N THR A 279 11.81 -32.90 7.25
CA THR A 279 11.55 -32.01 8.39
C THR A 279 10.43 -31.02 8.13
N SER A 280 9.53 -30.87 9.10
CA SER A 280 8.24 -30.16 9.01
C SER A 280 8.28 -28.69 8.57
N LEU A 281 9.47 -28.06 8.55
CA LEU A 281 9.67 -26.70 8.05
C LEU A 281 9.83 -26.64 6.53
N GLU A 282 10.61 -27.54 5.92
CA GLU A 282 10.82 -27.58 4.45
C GLU A 282 9.50 -27.83 3.72
N ASN A 283 8.65 -28.70 4.29
CA ASN A 283 7.34 -29.04 3.75
C ASN A 283 6.40 -27.81 3.69
N ASN A 284 6.52 -26.87 4.63
CA ASN A 284 5.65 -25.69 4.71
C ASN A 284 6.02 -24.64 3.64
N GLU A 285 7.31 -24.35 3.44
CA GLU A 285 7.78 -23.47 2.36
C GLU A 285 7.37 -24.03 0.98
N TYR A 286 7.49 -25.36 0.77
CA TYR A 286 7.04 -26.03 -0.46
C TYR A 286 5.52 -25.96 -0.68
N LEU A 287 4.71 -26.27 0.35
CA LEU A 287 3.24 -26.20 0.27
C LEU A 287 2.76 -24.78 -0.06
N ARG A 288 3.37 -23.76 0.55
CA ARG A 288 3.07 -22.34 0.30
C ARG A 288 3.41 -21.93 -1.14
N LEU A 289 4.55 -22.37 -1.66
CA LEU A 289 4.92 -22.12 -3.06
C LEU A 289 3.94 -22.78 -4.04
N GLN A 290 3.52 -24.03 -3.77
CA GLN A 290 2.53 -24.73 -4.59
C GLN A 290 1.15 -24.04 -4.53
N GLN A 291 0.70 -23.62 -3.34
CA GLN A 291 -0.53 -22.83 -3.15
C GLN A 291 -0.47 -21.50 -3.92
N ARG A 292 0.64 -20.76 -3.84
CA ARG A 292 0.83 -19.51 -4.57
C ARG A 292 0.81 -19.72 -6.09
N ALA A 293 1.42 -20.80 -6.58
CA ALA A 293 1.41 -21.16 -7.99
C ALA A 293 0.02 -21.56 -8.49
N GLU A 294 -0.74 -22.33 -7.71
CA GLU A 294 -2.13 -22.69 -8.02
C GLU A 294 -3.02 -21.44 -8.09
N ILE A 295 -2.97 -20.57 -7.08
CA ILE A 295 -3.68 -19.28 -7.07
C ILE A 295 -3.33 -18.46 -8.32
N LYS A 296 -2.04 -18.27 -8.63
CA LYS A 296 -1.59 -17.48 -9.79
C LYS A 296 -2.11 -18.03 -11.13
N ARG A 297 -2.18 -19.36 -11.27
CA ARG A 297 -2.69 -20.04 -12.47
C ARG A 297 -4.20 -19.82 -12.64
N VAL A 298 -4.96 -20.01 -11.56
CA VAL A 298 -6.42 -19.88 -11.52
C VAL A 298 -6.84 -18.42 -11.74
N GLU A 299 -6.16 -17.49 -11.05
CA GLU A 299 -6.29 -16.03 -11.18
C GLU A 299 -6.14 -15.57 -12.64
N ALA A 300 -5.06 -15.97 -13.32
CA ALA A 300 -4.80 -15.60 -14.71
C ALA A 300 -5.83 -16.20 -15.70
N ILE A 301 -6.31 -17.44 -15.46
CA ILE A 301 -7.35 -18.05 -16.30
C ILE A 301 -8.68 -17.30 -16.12
N TYR A 302 -9.09 -17.07 -14.87
CA TYR A 302 -10.34 -16.35 -14.55
C TYR A 302 -10.33 -14.91 -15.08
N GLU A 303 -9.22 -14.16 -14.87
CA GLU A 303 -8.99 -12.84 -15.47
C GLU A 303 -9.19 -12.90 -17.00
N SER A 304 -8.57 -13.87 -17.67
CA SER A 304 -8.62 -13.97 -19.13
C SER A 304 -10.00 -14.31 -19.71
N LEU A 305 -10.93 -14.82 -18.90
CA LEU A 305 -12.34 -15.02 -19.26
C LEU A 305 -13.14 -13.76 -18.94
N LEU A 306 -13.00 -13.22 -17.72
CA LEU A 306 -13.67 -12.01 -17.25
C LEU A 306 -13.40 -10.82 -18.18
N LEU A 307 -12.14 -10.56 -18.56
CA LEU A 307 -11.76 -9.46 -19.45
C LEU A 307 -12.16 -9.67 -20.93
N LYS A 308 -12.52 -10.89 -21.35
CA LYS A 308 -13.08 -11.15 -22.70
C LYS A 308 -14.59 -10.93 -22.74
N GLU A 309 -15.29 -11.40 -21.70
CA GLU A 309 -16.75 -11.34 -21.63
C GLU A 309 -17.26 -9.93 -21.23
N THR A 310 -16.47 -9.17 -20.46
CA THR A 310 -16.82 -7.80 -20.06
C THR A 310 -16.54 -6.77 -21.16
N GLN A 311 -17.51 -5.90 -21.43
CA GLN A 311 -17.36 -4.72 -22.30
C GLN A 311 -17.06 -3.47 -21.46
N PHE A 312 -16.60 -2.39 -22.08
CA PHE A 312 -16.44 -1.11 -21.37
C PHE A 312 -17.85 -0.54 -21.03
N PRO A 313 -18.08 -0.01 -19.82
CA PRO A 313 -19.40 0.46 -19.40
C PRO A 313 -19.96 1.56 -20.29
N THR A 314 -21.28 1.55 -20.55
CA THR A 314 -21.95 2.71 -21.14
C THR A 314 -22.15 3.79 -20.08
N ALA A 315 -22.57 5.00 -20.48
CA ALA A 315 -22.76 6.14 -19.58
C ALA A 315 -23.87 5.97 -18.50
N LYS A 316 -24.46 4.78 -18.36
CA LYS A 316 -25.44 4.40 -17.32
C LYS A 316 -25.07 3.13 -16.55
N ASP A 317 -24.02 2.41 -16.96
CA ASP A 317 -23.69 1.08 -16.43
C ASP A 317 -22.37 1.14 -15.64
N ASN A 318 -22.22 0.27 -14.62
CA ASN A 318 -20.98 0.11 -13.87
C ASN A 318 -20.56 -1.36 -13.84
N ASN A 319 -19.27 -1.64 -14.06
CA ASN A 319 -18.72 -3.00 -14.11
C ASN A 319 -18.40 -3.57 -12.72
N LEU A 320 -19.44 -3.66 -11.88
CA LEU A 320 -19.40 -4.15 -10.50
C LEU A 320 -18.74 -5.53 -10.33
N GLU A 321 -18.81 -6.41 -11.34
CA GLU A 321 -18.16 -7.73 -11.31
C GLU A 321 -16.62 -7.61 -11.31
N ILE A 322 -16.08 -6.66 -12.07
CA ILE A 322 -14.63 -6.38 -12.12
C ILE A 322 -14.18 -5.74 -10.81
N GLU A 323 -14.96 -4.77 -10.30
CA GLU A 323 -14.67 -4.09 -9.04
C GLU A 323 -14.63 -5.10 -7.87
N THR A 324 -15.67 -5.94 -7.75
CA THR A 324 -15.74 -7.03 -6.75
C THR A 324 -14.57 -8.01 -6.88
N TRP A 325 -14.16 -8.34 -8.11
CA TRP A 325 -12.98 -9.16 -8.32
C TRP A 325 -11.68 -8.46 -7.89
N THR A 326 -11.49 -7.17 -8.19
CA THR A 326 -10.30 -6.43 -7.74
C THR A 326 -10.21 -6.31 -6.22
N ASP A 327 -11.33 -6.18 -5.50
CA ASP A 327 -11.34 -6.30 -4.04
C ASP A 327 -10.88 -7.69 -3.56
N SER A 328 -11.28 -8.76 -4.26
CA SER A 328 -10.85 -10.14 -3.97
C SER A 328 -9.34 -10.35 -4.25
N VAL A 329 -8.81 -9.84 -5.37
CA VAL A 329 -7.36 -9.80 -5.65
C VAL A 329 -6.62 -9.03 -4.56
N MET A 330 -7.13 -7.86 -4.17
CA MET A 330 -6.50 -7.00 -3.16
C MET A 330 -6.61 -7.56 -1.73
N ALA A 331 -7.61 -8.38 -1.43
CA ALA A 331 -7.66 -9.14 -0.17
C ALA A 331 -6.59 -10.25 -0.14
N ASN A 332 -6.37 -10.96 -1.25
CA ASN A 332 -5.31 -11.96 -1.37
C ASN A 332 -3.92 -11.32 -1.30
N TRP A 333 -3.72 -10.20 -2.00
CA TRP A 333 -2.49 -9.41 -1.98
C TRP A 333 -2.14 -8.95 -0.55
N ARG A 334 -3.11 -8.47 0.25
CA ARG A 334 -2.88 -8.09 1.66
C ARG A 334 -2.43 -9.26 2.54
N PHE A 335 -2.77 -10.51 2.19
CA PHE A 335 -2.32 -11.70 2.93
C PHE A 335 -0.95 -12.19 2.46
N LEU A 336 -0.74 -12.33 1.15
CA LEU A 336 0.54 -12.75 0.55
C LEU A 336 1.67 -11.74 0.82
N CYS A 337 1.37 -10.44 0.80
CA CYS A 337 2.33 -9.40 1.17
C CYS A 337 2.35 -9.13 2.69
N GLY A 338 1.41 -9.68 3.45
CA GLY A 338 1.30 -9.55 4.90
C GLY A 338 2.41 -10.26 5.68
N PRO A 339 2.46 -10.09 7.01
CA PRO A 339 3.55 -10.57 7.87
C PRO A 339 3.66 -12.10 8.00
N THR A 340 2.61 -12.84 7.65
CA THR A 340 2.53 -14.31 7.76
C THR A 340 3.25 -15.05 6.62
N TRP A 341 3.59 -14.34 5.54
CA TRP A 341 4.33 -14.82 4.38
C TRP A 341 5.67 -14.08 4.25
N THR A 342 6.72 -14.82 3.90
CA THR A 342 8.06 -14.33 3.58
C THR A 342 8.25 -14.22 2.06
N ASP A 343 9.37 -13.67 1.60
CA ASP A 343 9.68 -13.69 0.17
C ASP A 343 9.97 -15.10 -0.35
N ASN A 344 10.57 -15.98 0.48
CA ASN A 344 10.84 -17.38 0.13
C ASN A 344 9.54 -18.14 -0.19
N ASP A 345 8.50 -17.97 0.64
CA ASP A 345 7.19 -18.61 0.47
C ASP A 345 6.50 -18.29 -0.87
N LEU A 346 6.91 -17.21 -1.53
CA LEU A 346 6.31 -16.68 -2.76
C LEU A 346 7.13 -17.00 -4.02
N GLY A 347 8.36 -17.50 -3.86
CA GLY A 347 9.27 -17.82 -4.95
C GLY A 347 9.98 -16.61 -5.56
N GLU A 348 10.32 -16.70 -6.85
CA GLU A 348 11.13 -15.71 -7.56
C GLU A 348 10.50 -14.29 -7.52
N GLY A 349 11.29 -13.31 -7.06
CA GLY A 349 10.86 -11.92 -6.91
C GLY A 349 9.96 -11.63 -5.70
N GLY A 350 9.61 -12.64 -4.89
CA GLY A 350 8.92 -12.47 -3.61
C GLY A 350 7.66 -11.58 -3.67
N LYS A 351 7.47 -10.76 -2.64
CA LYS A 351 6.35 -9.80 -2.54
C LYS A 351 6.39 -8.71 -3.61
N GLU A 352 7.56 -8.36 -4.16
CA GLU A 352 7.66 -7.37 -5.24
C GLU A 352 6.99 -7.91 -6.52
N ALA A 353 7.27 -9.16 -6.89
CA ALA A 353 6.64 -9.82 -8.04
C ALA A 353 5.12 -10.02 -7.85
N VAL A 354 4.67 -10.23 -6.61
CA VAL A 354 3.22 -10.26 -6.28
C VAL A 354 2.61 -8.87 -6.46
N GLY A 355 3.23 -7.81 -5.93
CA GLY A 355 2.75 -6.43 -6.08
C GLY A 355 2.69 -5.96 -7.53
N ARG A 356 3.76 -6.18 -8.31
CA ARG A 356 3.81 -5.84 -9.74
C ARG A 356 2.76 -6.63 -10.54
N GLY A 357 2.56 -7.91 -10.27
CA GLY A 357 1.49 -8.70 -10.89
C GLY A 357 0.08 -8.18 -10.59
N VAL A 358 -0.14 -7.59 -9.40
CA VAL A 358 -1.42 -6.97 -9.02
C VAL A 358 -1.58 -5.58 -9.64
N LEU A 359 -0.53 -4.76 -9.80
CA LEU A 359 -0.60 -3.54 -10.61
C LEU A 359 -1.01 -3.85 -12.06
N ASP A 360 -0.43 -4.90 -12.63
CA ASP A 360 -0.75 -5.42 -13.96
C ASP A 360 -2.25 -5.74 -14.12
N ILE A 361 -2.83 -6.43 -13.13
CA ILE A 361 -4.27 -6.72 -13.02
C ILE A 361 -5.09 -5.42 -12.88
N LEU A 362 -4.69 -4.52 -11.99
CA LEU A 362 -5.43 -3.27 -11.72
C LEU A 362 -5.44 -2.33 -12.93
N TYR A 363 -4.35 -2.23 -13.68
CA TYR A 363 -4.32 -1.48 -14.94
C TYR A 363 -5.20 -2.13 -16.01
N ARG A 364 -5.23 -3.47 -16.12
CA ARG A 364 -6.16 -4.15 -17.03
C ARG A 364 -7.62 -3.95 -16.62
N ALA A 365 -7.94 -4.01 -15.33
CA ALA A 365 -9.26 -3.67 -14.79
C ALA A 365 -9.66 -2.20 -15.05
N ALA A 366 -8.71 -1.27 -15.00
CA ALA A 366 -8.93 0.14 -15.36
C ALA A 366 -9.30 0.31 -16.85
N THR A 367 -8.82 -0.54 -17.77
CA THR A 367 -9.28 -0.52 -19.18
C THR A 367 -10.74 -0.94 -19.39
N LYS A 368 -11.39 -1.48 -18.34
CA LYS A 368 -12.76 -1.99 -18.35
C LYS A 368 -13.68 -1.27 -17.36
N THR A 369 -13.22 -0.22 -16.69
CA THR A 369 -14.02 0.57 -15.74
C THR A 369 -13.92 2.06 -16.07
N PHE A 370 -14.90 2.85 -15.63
CA PHE A 370 -14.91 4.30 -15.84
C PHE A 370 -14.89 5.01 -14.48
N HIS A 371 -13.83 5.76 -14.20
CA HIS A 371 -13.64 6.53 -12.96
C HIS A 371 -13.84 5.73 -11.64
N SER A 372 -13.59 4.41 -11.65
CA SER A 372 -13.74 3.58 -10.43
C SER A 372 -12.82 4.06 -9.31
N THR A 373 -13.43 4.59 -8.24
CA THR A 373 -12.72 5.03 -7.02
C THR A 373 -11.96 3.88 -6.38
N GLN A 374 -12.52 2.66 -6.45
CA GLN A 374 -11.96 1.46 -5.87
C GLN A 374 -10.64 1.07 -6.55
N VAL A 375 -10.62 1.02 -7.88
CA VAL A 375 -9.40 0.68 -8.65
C VAL A 375 -8.29 1.72 -8.43
N LEU A 376 -8.62 3.02 -8.39
CA LEU A 376 -7.65 4.08 -8.11
C LEU A 376 -7.07 3.99 -6.68
N ARG A 377 -7.91 3.72 -5.68
CA ARG A 377 -7.49 3.49 -4.28
C ARG A 377 -6.60 2.26 -4.14
N HIS A 378 -6.87 1.20 -4.89
CA HIS A 378 -6.03 0.00 -4.92
C HIS A 378 -4.69 0.27 -5.63
N LEU A 379 -4.68 0.98 -6.76
CA LEU A 379 -3.45 1.42 -7.43
C LEU A 379 -2.57 2.27 -6.50
N PHE A 380 -3.14 3.25 -5.81
CA PHE A 380 -2.44 4.03 -4.77
C PHE A 380 -1.82 3.12 -3.70
N THR A 381 -2.58 2.15 -3.18
CA THR A 381 -2.12 1.21 -2.15
C THR A 381 -0.93 0.36 -2.63
N VAL A 382 -0.99 -0.19 -3.85
CA VAL A 382 0.07 -1.09 -4.33
C VAL A 382 1.31 -0.33 -4.80
N HIS A 383 1.18 0.81 -5.50
CA HIS A 383 2.33 1.66 -5.82
C HIS A 383 3.05 2.14 -4.54
N ALA A 384 2.30 2.53 -3.50
CA ALA A 384 2.88 2.88 -2.21
C ALA A 384 3.68 1.73 -1.59
N SER A 385 3.16 0.48 -1.65
CA SER A 385 3.87 -0.71 -1.15
C SER A 385 5.16 -1.05 -1.91
N LEU A 386 5.31 -0.56 -3.15
CA LEU A 386 6.48 -0.73 -4.01
C LEU A 386 7.40 0.51 -4.00
N ALA A 387 7.18 1.45 -3.07
CA ALA A 387 7.87 2.75 -3.00
C ALA A 387 7.76 3.62 -4.28
N GLU A 388 6.78 3.34 -5.16
CA GLU A 388 6.50 4.07 -6.40
C GLU A 388 5.63 5.32 -6.11
N PHE A 389 6.02 6.14 -5.13
CA PHE A 389 5.21 7.23 -4.59
C PHE A 389 4.72 8.23 -5.66
N ASP A 390 5.55 8.53 -6.67
CA ASP A 390 5.18 9.38 -7.80
C ASP A 390 4.00 8.84 -8.62
N LEU A 391 3.77 7.52 -8.64
CA LEU A 391 2.61 6.89 -9.29
C LEU A 391 1.46 6.73 -8.29
N ALA A 392 1.77 6.40 -7.04
CA ALA A 392 0.78 6.32 -5.96
C ALA A 392 0.03 7.66 -5.81
N PHE A 393 0.74 8.78 -5.70
CA PHE A 393 0.11 10.09 -5.57
C PHE A 393 -0.61 10.55 -6.83
N LYS A 394 -0.20 10.14 -8.04
CA LYS A 394 -1.00 10.40 -9.26
C LYS A 394 -2.34 9.65 -9.24
N ALA A 395 -2.37 8.42 -8.73
CA ALA A 395 -3.60 7.66 -8.55
C ALA A 395 -4.50 8.26 -7.44
N TYR A 396 -3.89 8.69 -6.32
CA TYR A 396 -4.59 9.38 -5.23
C TYR A 396 -5.16 10.74 -5.64
N ASP A 397 -4.38 11.58 -6.32
CA ASP A 397 -4.82 12.90 -6.78
C ASP A 397 -6.01 12.73 -7.75
N SER A 398 -5.95 11.74 -8.66
CA SER A 398 -7.07 11.38 -9.55
C SER A 398 -8.33 10.91 -8.79
N TYR A 399 -8.14 10.14 -7.71
CA TYR A 399 -9.21 9.66 -6.82
C TYR A 399 -9.89 10.84 -6.09
N VAL A 400 -9.10 11.74 -5.51
CA VAL A 400 -9.59 12.97 -4.85
C VAL A 400 -10.34 13.86 -5.82
N ASP A 401 -9.85 14.02 -7.05
CA ASP A 401 -10.45 14.87 -8.07
C ASP A 401 -11.83 14.34 -8.52
N ILE A 402 -11.99 13.01 -8.62
CA ILE A 402 -13.29 12.35 -8.87
C ILE A 402 -14.24 12.54 -7.69
N ILE A 403 -13.78 12.32 -6.45
CA ILE A 403 -14.58 12.44 -5.23
C ILE A 403 -15.03 13.88 -4.97
N ALA A 404 -14.15 14.87 -5.15
CA ALA A 404 -14.48 16.28 -5.00
C ALA A 404 -15.60 16.67 -5.97
N ARG A 405 -15.45 16.34 -7.27
CA ARG A 405 -16.48 16.57 -8.30
C ARG A 405 -17.78 15.80 -8.03
N GLY A 406 -17.68 14.60 -7.44
CA GLY A 406 -18.83 13.79 -7.04
C GLY A 406 -19.63 14.41 -5.89
N LYS A 407 -18.95 14.83 -4.81
CA LYS A 407 -19.56 15.56 -3.69
C LYS A 407 -20.16 16.89 -4.15
N ASP A 408 -19.46 17.62 -5.01
CA ASP A 408 -19.95 18.83 -5.67
C ASP A 408 -21.22 18.62 -6.52
N ARG A 409 -21.49 17.39 -7.02
CA ARG A 409 -22.76 17.04 -7.66
C ARG A 409 -23.84 16.73 -6.63
N THR A 410 -23.54 15.91 -5.63
CA THR A 410 -24.49 15.53 -4.57
C THR A 410 -24.96 16.74 -3.76
N GLU A 411 -24.08 17.70 -3.47
CA GLU A 411 -24.43 18.96 -2.78
C GLU A 411 -25.40 19.84 -3.61
N LYS A 412 -25.31 19.77 -4.96
CA LYS A 412 -26.12 20.59 -5.88
C LYS A 412 -27.43 19.92 -6.33
N SER A 413 -27.54 18.59 -6.23
CA SER A 413 -28.69 17.80 -6.69
C SER A 413 -29.47 17.09 -5.58
N GLY A 414 -28.85 16.86 -4.42
CA GLY A 414 -29.38 16.00 -3.36
C GLY A 414 -29.26 14.50 -3.64
N GLU A 415 -28.92 14.10 -4.86
CA GLU A 415 -28.77 12.69 -5.25
C GLU A 415 -27.39 12.15 -4.86
N LYS A 416 -27.37 11.00 -4.14
CA LYS A 416 -26.13 10.30 -3.83
C LYS A 416 -25.63 9.55 -5.05
N ASP A 417 -24.41 9.86 -5.48
CA ASP A 417 -23.74 9.18 -6.57
C ASP A 417 -23.35 7.75 -6.16
N VAL A 418 -24.05 6.75 -6.71
CA VAL A 418 -23.97 5.34 -6.30
C VAL A 418 -22.61 4.70 -6.63
N GLY A 419 -21.79 5.36 -7.45
CA GLY A 419 -20.43 4.90 -7.82
C GLY A 419 -19.30 5.41 -6.92
N LEU A 420 -19.56 6.23 -5.90
CA LEU A 420 -18.52 6.78 -5.03
C LEU A 420 -18.26 5.92 -3.79
N ASP A 421 -17.00 5.93 -3.34
CA ASP A 421 -16.61 5.46 -2.00
C ASP A 421 -17.39 6.18 -0.88
N ASP A 422 -17.65 5.49 0.23
CA ASP A 422 -18.27 6.09 1.40
C ASP A 422 -17.32 7.05 2.15
N ASP A 423 -17.87 8.01 2.89
CA ASP A 423 -17.08 8.99 3.65
C ASP A 423 -16.04 8.35 4.60
N SER A 424 -16.35 7.19 5.20
CA SER A 424 -15.41 6.46 6.07
C SER A 424 -14.23 5.87 5.32
N THR A 425 -14.38 5.60 4.02
CA THR A 425 -13.31 5.10 3.14
C THR A 425 -12.53 6.26 2.50
N ILE A 426 -13.21 7.34 2.10
CA ILE A 426 -12.57 8.58 1.64
C ILE A 426 -11.60 9.12 2.71
N LEU A 427 -12.10 9.26 3.96
CA LEU A 427 -11.30 9.75 5.09
C LEU A 427 -10.10 8.84 5.40
N ARG A 428 -10.28 7.51 5.37
CA ARG A 428 -9.22 6.53 5.66
C ARG A 428 -8.12 6.53 4.60
N THR A 429 -8.50 6.64 3.32
CA THR A 429 -7.56 6.70 2.19
C THR A 429 -6.74 7.98 2.22
N SER A 430 -7.38 9.10 2.58
CA SER A 430 -6.72 10.40 2.70
C SER A 430 -5.81 10.49 3.94
N ALA A 431 -6.18 9.80 5.02
CA ALA A 431 -5.33 9.64 6.19
C ALA A 431 -4.06 8.81 5.89
N GLU A 432 -4.17 7.70 5.15
CA GLU A 432 -3.00 6.92 4.73
C GLU A 432 -2.10 7.72 3.77
N ALA A 433 -2.69 8.55 2.90
CA ALA A 433 -1.93 9.48 2.06
C ALA A 433 -1.09 10.49 2.88
N ILE A 434 -1.69 11.11 3.91
CA ILE A 434 -0.96 11.97 4.87
C ILE A 434 0.15 11.20 5.59
N ARG A 435 -0.15 9.97 6.01
CA ARG A 435 0.77 9.11 6.77
C ARG A 435 2.02 8.77 5.95
N LEU A 436 1.87 8.42 4.67
CA LEU A 436 3.00 8.18 3.77
C LEU A 436 3.84 9.44 3.51
N LEU A 437 3.19 10.61 3.34
CA LEU A 437 3.87 11.89 3.19
C LEU A 437 4.64 12.31 4.47
N SER A 438 4.10 11.97 5.64
CA SER A 438 4.72 12.28 6.94
C SER A 438 5.86 11.32 7.28
N LYS A 439 5.69 10.02 7.00
CA LYS A 439 6.68 9.00 7.31
C LYS A 439 7.90 9.02 6.38
N PHE A 440 7.70 9.28 5.08
CA PHE A 440 8.77 9.12 4.06
C PHE A 440 9.10 10.39 3.27
N GLY A 441 8.23 11.39 3.30
CA GLY A 441 8.37 12.60 2.49
C GLY A 441 9.46 13.56 2.99
N SER A 442 9.74 14.60 2.20
CA SER A 442 10.56 15.76 2.58
C SER A 442 9.68 16.98 2.89
N ARG A 443 10.27 18.18 2.91
CA ARG A 443 9.56 19.45 3.14
C ARG A 443 8.40 19.70 2.17
N LYS A 444 8.52 19.31 0.89
CA LYS A 444 7.45 19.47 -0.13
C LYS A 444 6.27 18.56 0.16
N GLU A 445 6.56 17.33 0.58
CA GLU A 445 5.57 16.31 0.90
C GLU A 445 4.86 16.64 2.23
N ALA A 446 5.57 17.24 3.19
CA ALA A 446 4.99 17.79 4.41
C ALA A 446 3.97 18.92 4.13
N GLU A 447 4.25 19.77 3.14
CA GLU A 447 3.31 20.82 2.67
C GLU A 447 2.05 20.17 2.07
N LYS A 448 2.21 19.20 1.16
CA LYS A 448 1.08 18.43 0.59
C LYS A 448 0.28 17.65 1.66
N ALA A 449 0.91 17.19 2.73
CA ALA A 449 0.21 16.55 3.85
C ALA A 449 -0.74 17.53 4.56
N VAL A 450 -0.35 18.80 4.70
CA VAL A 450 -1.22 19.86 5.23
C VAL A 450 -2.35 20.20 4.27
N GLU A 451 -2.09 20.28 2.95
CA GLU A 451 -3.13 20.47 1.93
C GLU A 451 -4.23 19.40 2.04
N ILE A 452 -3.84 18.12 2.05
CA ILE A 452 -4.78 17.00 2.25
C ILE A 452 -5.50 17.12 3.59
N GLY A 453 -4.80 17.53 4.66
CA GLY A 453 -5.39 17.82 5.96
C GLY A 453 -6.55 18.82 5.88
N THR A 454 -6.36 19.96 5.19
CA THR A 454 -7.42 20.95 5.00
C THR A 454 -8.57 20.45 4.12
N GLN A 455 -8.29 19.57 3.15
CA GLN A 455 -9.32 18.95 2.33
C GLN A 455 -10.15 17.91 3.12
N ILE A 456 -9.54 17.24 4.10
CA ILE A 456 -10.25 16.42 5.10
C ILE A 456 -11.12 17.30 6.02
N GLU A 457 -10.61 18.43 6.53
CA GLU A 457 -11.40 19.39 7.32
C GLU A 457 -12.65 19.85 6.55
N LYS A 458 -12.49 20.28 5.29
CA LYS A 458 -13.60 20.68 4.41
C LYS A 458 -14.63 19.57 4.20
N TRP A 459 -14.20 18.32 3.97
CA TRP A 459 -15.13 17.20 3.85
C TRP A 459 -15.88 16.92 5.15
N LEU A 460 -15.22 17.04 6.31
CA LEU A 460 -15.87 16.90 7.61
C LEU A 460 -16.92 18.01 7.81
N GLU A 461 -16.65 19.25 7.42
CA GLU A 461 -17.63 20.35 7.47
C GLU A 461 -18.86 20.08 6.58
N GLN A 462 -18.66 19.67 5.32
CA GLN A 462 -19.75 19.27 4.43
C GLN A 462 -20.63 18.15 5.05
N ILE A 463 -20.00 17.14 5.66
CA ILE A 463 -20.69 16.03 6.34
C ILE A 463 -21.52 16.52 7.55
N HIS A 464 -21.14 17.60 8.23
CA HIS A 464 -21.95 18.20 9.30
C HIS A 464 -23.06 19.11 8.75
N SER A 465 -22.79 19.88 7.69
CA SER A 465 -23.77 20.75 7.04
C SER A 465 -24.97 19.96 6.48
N ILE A 466 -24.72 18.89 5.73
CA ILE A 466 -25.76 18.04 5.14
C ILE A 466 -26.70 17.51 6.23
N LYS A 467 -26.16 16.99 7.35
CA LYS A 467 -26.96 16.50 8.49
C LYS A 467 -27.92 17.56 9.00
N SER A 468 -27.43 18.78 9.23
CA SER A 468 -28.24 19.88 9.75
C SER A 468 -29.42 20.21 8.84
N SER A 469 -29.23 20.20 7.51
CA SER A 469 -30.31 20.45 6.55
C SER A 469 -31.37 19.33 6.53
N THR A 470 -30.95 18.07 6.69
CA THR A 470 -31.87 16.92 6.66
C THR A 470 -32.72 16.77 7.93
N SER A 471 -32.35 17.40 9.05
CA SER A 471 -33.08 17.25 10.32
C SER A 471 -34.34 18.11 10.44
N GLU A 472 -34.57 19.09 9.57
CA GLU A 472 -35.78 19.93 9.62
C GLU A 472 -37.00 19.31 8.90
N VAL A 473 -36.78 18.35 8.00
CA VAL A 473 -37.85 17.61 7.33
C VAL A 473 -38.16 16.35 8.14
N GLY A 474 -39.34 16.33 8.78
CA GLY A 474 -39.70 15.35 9.81
C GLY A 474 -39.91 13.91 9.35
N SER A 475 -38.85 13.20 8.94
CA SER A 475 -38.83 11.74 8.81
C SER A 475 -37.99 11.10 9.91
N VAL A 476 -38.56 10.18 10.68
CA VAL A 476 -37.83 9.40 11.69
C VAL A 476 -37.11 8.23 11.03
N SER A 477 -36.14 8.54 10.16
CA SER A 477 -35.15 7.58 9.68
C SER A 477 -33.99 7.47 10.67
N SER A 478 -33.47 6.26 10.87
CA SER A 478 -32.52 5.93 11.95
C SER A 478 -31.19 6.72 11.88
N ILE A 479 -30.67 7.03 13.07
CA ILE A 479 -29.52 7.92 13.31
C ILE A 479 -28.15 7.29 12.91
N GLU A 480 -28.15 6.01 12.53
CA GLU A 480 -26.94 5.18 12.36
C GLU A 480 -26.54 5.02 10.88
N GLY A 481 -26.23 6.14 10.21
CA GLY A 481 -25.86 6.19 8.79
C GLY A 481 -24.73 7.16 8.44
N SER A 482 -23.88 7.51 9.40
CA SER A 482 -22.86 8.57 9.29
C SER A 482 -21.50 8.08 9.81
N VAL A 483 -20.48 8.09 8.96
CA VAL A 483 -19.03 7.92 9.21
C VAL A 483 -18.66 7.12 10.47
N ALA A 484 -18.17 5.89 10.27
CA ALA A 484 -17.75 5.03 11.38
C ALA A 484 -16.79 5.76 12.35
N PRO A 485 -17.05 5.81 13.68
CA PRO A 485 -16.32 6.67 14.61
C PRO A 485 -14.80 6.48 14.60
N ARG A 486 -14.32 5.25 14.40
CA ARG A 486 -12.89 4.93 14.26
C ARG A 486 -12.25 5.55 13.01
N SER A 487 -13.02 5.79 11.95
CA SER A 487 -12.54 6.53 10.76
C SER A 487 -12.44 8.04 11.03
N LEU A 488 -13.27 8.60 11.92
CA LEU A 488 -13.09 9.97 12.41
C LEU A 488 -11.85 10.09 13.31
N ALA A 489 -11.57 9.10 14.16
CA ALA A 489 -10.32 9.05 14.93
C ALA A 489 -9.09 9.05 14.00
N ILE A 490 -9.08 8.18 13.00
CA ILE A 490 -8.02 8.10 11.98
C ILE A 490 -7.85 9.44 11.24
N ALA A 491 -8.94 10.08 10.82
CA ALA A 491 -8.89 11.39 10.15
C ALA A 491 -8.30 12.50 11.03
N TYR A 492 -8.73 12.61 12.29
CA TYR A 492 -8.16 13.60 13.22
C TYR A 492 -6.71 13.28 13.61
N CYS A 493 -6.34 11.99 13.69
CA CYS A 493 -4.95 11.58 13.91
C CYS A 493 -4.06 12.08 12.76
N ALA A 494 -4.46 11.83 11.51
CA ALA A 494 -3.73 12.25 10.33
C ALA A 494 -3.60 13.78 10.23
N ILE A 495 -4.67 14.55 10.42
CA ILE A 495 -4.56 16.03 10.44
C ILE A 495 -3.57 16.47 11.53
N GLY A 496 -3.62 15.84 12.72
CA GLY A 496 -2.69 16.09 13.80
C GLY A 496 -1.22 15.83 13.42
N ILE A 497 -0.95 14.69 12.78
CA ILE A 497 0.37 14.29 12.27
C ILE A 497 0.87 15.25 11.17
N ALA A 498 0.02 15.64 10.21
CA ALA A 498 0.41 16.59 9.15
C ALA A 498 0.85 17.95 9.73
N GLN A 499 0.09 18.50 10.68
CA GLN A 499 0.42 19.76 11.35
C GLN A 499 1.70 19.61 12.20
N ALA A 500 1.87 18.48 12.90
CA ALA A 500 3.09 18.16 13.67
C ALA A 500 4.34 18.12 12.78
N HIS A 501 4.25 17.43 11.63
CA HIS A 501 5.34 17.30 10.68
C HIS A 501 5.69 18.66 10.04
N TRP A 502 4.69 19.45 9.64
CA TRP A 502 4.90 20.78 9.06
C TRP A 502 5.53 21.79 10.04
N ALA A 503 5.20 21.72 11.33
CA ALA A 503 5.81 22.59 12.35
C ALA A 503 7.36 22.48 12.41
N ARG A 504 7.91 21.33 11.99
CA ARG A 504 9.36 21.07 11.93
C ARG A 504 10.03 21.61 10.65
N TYR A 505 9.27 21.94 9.61
CA TYR A 505 9.78 22.46 8.34
C TYR A 505 9.39 23.92 8.04
N THR A 506 8.49 24.53 8.81
CA THR A 506 8.17 25.96 8.65
C THR A 506 9.36 26.84 9.05
N TYR A 507 9.68 27.81 8.20
CA TYR A 507 10.63 28.89 8.49
C TYR A 507 9.97 30.05 9.25
N GLU A 508 8.64 30.05 9.37
CA GLU A 508 7.89 31.10 10.04
C GLU A 508 7.73 30.75 11.53
N ALA A 509 8.66 31.26 12.35
CA ALA A 509 8.68 30.99 13.78
C ALA A 509 7.41 31.48 14.52
N SER A 510 6.79 32.56 14.05
CA SER A 510 5.56 33.14 14.62
C SER A 510 4.34 32.22 14.48
N THR A 511 4.23 31.43 13.41
CA THR A 511 3.09 30.51 13.20
C THR A 511 3.35 29.11 13.76
N ARG A 512 4.61 28.71 13.96
CA ARG A 512 5.02 27.39 14.49
C ARG A 512 4.23 26.96 15.74
N THR A 513 4.15 27.80 16.77
CA THR A 513 3.43 27.48 18.02
C THR A 513 1.92 27.30 17.79
N SER A 514 1.33 28.03 16.85
CA SER A 514 -0.09 27.88 16.48
C SER A 514 -0.36 26.56 15.74
N ILE A 515 0.58 26.13 14.90
CA ILE A 515 0.54 24.87 14.15
C ILE A 515 0.67 23.69 15.12
N GLN A 516 1.65 23.73 16.03
CA GLN A 516 1.81 22.71 17.10
C GLN A 516 0.56 22.64 18.00
N THR A 517 -0.03 23.79 18.36
CA THR A 517 -1.27 23.84 19.14
C THR A 517 -2.44 23.17 18.41
N LYS A 518 -2.59 23.38 17.09
CA LYS A 518 -3.58 22.66 16.27
C LYS A 518 -3.31 21.16 16.23
N ALA A 519 -2.05 20.74 16.07
CA ALA A 519 -1.65 19.34 16.11
C ALA A 519 -2.07 18.66 17.43
N VAL A 520 -1.75 19.28 18.58
CA VAL A 520 -2.15 18.80 19.91
C VAL A 520 -3.67 18.72 20.07
N GLN A 521 -4.43 19.69 19.54
CA GLN A 521 -5.90 19.67 19.58
C GLN A 521 -6.45 18.47 18.79
N TYR A 522 -5.97 18.25 17.56
CA TYR A 522 -6.44 17.15 16.72
C TYR A 522 -6.03 15.76 17.22
N LEU A 523 -4.80 15.61 17.70
CA LEU A 523 -4.34 14.36 18.32
C LEU A 523 -5.12 14.03 19.60
N ARG A 524 -5.41 15.03 20.45
CA ARG A 524 -6.31 14.84 21.62
C ARG A 524 -7.74 14.50 21.20
N LYS A 525 -8.24 15.05 20.08
CA LYS A 525 -9.58 14.77 19.53
C LYS A 525 -9.69 13.36 18.95
N SER A 526 -8.63 12.84 18.32
CA SER A 526 -8.58 11.45 17.82
C SER A 526 -8.67 10.41 18.94
N LEU A 527 -8.18 10.76 20.14
CA LEU A 527 -8.13 9.92 21.33
C LEU A 527 -9.35 10.10 22.27
N ASP A 528 -10.42 10.79 21.84
CA ASP A 528 -11.69 10.84 22.58
C ASP A 528 -12.31 9.42 22.63
N PRO A 529 -12.62 8.86 23.82
CA PRO A 529 -13.25 7.55 23.94
C PRO A 529 -14.53 7.36 23.11
N LYS A 530 -15.26 8.43 22.77
CA LYS A 530 -16.43 8.39 21.88
C LYS A 530 -16.12 7.91 20.46
N LEU A 531 -14.87 8.00 20.01
CA LEU A 531 -14.44 7.57 18.67
C LEU A 531 -13.99 6.10 18.61
N GLY A 532 -13.94 5.41 19.76
CA GLY A 532 -13.75 3.96 19.82
C GLY A 532 -12.30 3.45 19.74
N ASP A 533 -11.30 4.33 19.63
CA ASP A 533 -9.87 3.94 19.64
C ASP A 533 -8.99 4.83 20.56
N PRO A 534 -9.32 4.95 21.87
CA PRO A 534 -8.57 5.79 22.82
C PRO A 534 -7.21 5.20 23.23
N SER A 535 -6.82 4.03 22.72
CA SER A 535 -5.54 3.37 22.99
C SER A 535 -4.60 3.32 21.77
N ASN A 536 -4.93 4.00 20.66
CA ASN A 536 -4.09 4.08 19.48
C ASN A 536 -2.67 4.61 19.80
N LEU A 537 -1.68 3.73 19.64
CA LEU A 537 -0.27 3.99 19.95
C LEU A 537 0.37 5.04 19.04
N GLU A 538 -0.05 5.13 17.78
CA GLU A 538 0.47 6.07 16.79
C GLU A 538 0.06 7.50 17.15
N ALA A 539 -1.22 7.70 17.46
CA ALA A 539 -1.76 8.97 17.96
C ALA A 539 -1.15 9.38 19.32
N LEU A 540 -0.86 8.42 20.20
CA LEU A 540 -0.21 8.68 21.49
C LEU A 540 1.28 9.02 21.35
N TYR A 541 2.00 8.35 20.45
CA TYR A 541 3.40 8.67 20.13
C TYR A 541 3.51 10.07 19.52
N ALA A 542 2.72 10.38 18.48
CA ALA A 542 2.69 11.70 17.86
C ALA A 542 2.32 12.80 18.87
N LEU A 543 1.35 12.54 19.76
CA LEU A 543 0.98 13.50 20.82
C LEU A 543 2.11 13.70 21.84
N GLY A 544 2.78 12.63 22.26
CA GLY A 544 3.95 12.72 23.14
C GLY A 544 5.09 13.51 22.52
N LEU A 545 5.35 13.29 21.22
CA LEU A 545 6.40 13.94 20.46
C LEU A 545 6.14 15.43 20.21
N VAL A 546 4.90 15.83 19.86
CA VAL A 546 4.57 17.26 19.73
C VAL A 546 4.63 17.97 21.09
N LEU A 547 4.24 17.30 22.18
CA LEU A 547 4.38 17.88 23.53
C LEU A 547 5.86 18.00 23.94
N ALA A 548 6.73 17.08 23.51
CA ALA A 548 8.18 17.19 23.67
C ALA A 548 8.77 18.35 22.86
N ASP A 549 8.38 18.50 21.58
CA ASP A 549 8.78 19.65 20.73
C ASP A 549 8.32 20.99 21.36
N MET A 550 7.10 21.04 21.91
CA MET A 550 6.53 22.19 22.64
C MET A 550 7.10 22.37 24.06
N ARG A 551 8.05 21.53 24.49
CA ARG A 551 8.67 21.51 25.84
C ARG A 551 7.70 21.30 27.01
N ASP A 552 6.47 20.82 26.78
CA ASP A 552 5.59 20.29 27.83
C ASP A 552 5.98 18.85 28.20
N ILE A 553 7.18 18.73 28.77
CA ILE A 553 7.79 17.47 29.21
C ILE A 553 6.84 16.70 30.14
N THR A 554 6.10 17.40 31.00
CA THR A 554 5.23 16.78 32.01
C THR A 554 4.01 16.09 31.39
N ALA A 555 3.35 16.72 30.41
CA ALA A 555 2.27 16.09 29.67
C ALA A 555 2.79 15.03 28.70
N ALA A 556 3.95 15.24 28.08
CA ALA A 556 4.60 14.26 27.20
C ALA A 556 4.85 12.93 27.95
N ILE A 557 5.51 12.98 29.12
CA ILE A 557 5.74 11.80 29.98
C ILE A 557 4.41 11.12 30.34
N LYS A 558 3.37 11.89 30.66
CA LYS A 558 2.04 11.36 31.03
C LYS A 558 1.34 10.66 29.86
N VAL A 559 1.48 11.18 28.64
CA VAL A 559 0.94 10.58 27.41
C VAL A 559 1.71 9.30 27.04
N VAL A 560 3.03 9.32 27.11
CA VAL A 560 3.88 8.17 26.80
C VAL A 560 3.70 7.04 27.83
N LYS A 561 3.67 7.36 29.14
CA LYS A 561 3.37 6.37 30.19
C LYS A 561 1.95 5.80 30.07
N ARG A 562 0.97 6.56 29.57
CA ARG A 562 -0.35 6.01 29.17
C ARG A 562 -0.20 5.00 28.03
N ALA A 563 0.54 5.32 26.98
CA ALA A 563 0.74 4.45 25.82
C ALA A 563 1.41 3.12 26.17
N LEU A 564 2.45 3.14 27.01
CA LEU A 564 3.19 1.97 27.47
C LEU A 564 2.36 1.07 28.42
N SER A 565 1.44 1.68 29.20
CA SER A 565 0.72 0.97 30.27
C SER A 565 -0.01 -0.30 29.79
N PRO A 566 -0.07 -1.38 30.59
CA PRO A 566 -0.82 -2.59 30.22
C PRO A 566 -2.32 -2.37 29.96
N ALA A 567 -2.88 -1.22 30.35
CA ALA A 567 -4.25 -0.84 30.02
C ALA A 567 -4.47 -0.48 28.52
N THR A 568 -3.40 -0.26 27.75
CA THR A 568 -3.47 -0.11 26.27
C THR A 568 -3.23 -1.42 25.53
N ALA A 569 -2.80 -2.48 26.23
CA ALA A 569 -2.86 -3.84 25.69
C ALA A 569 -4.34 -4.26 25.66
N ASN A 570 -5.04 -3.83 24.61
CA ASN A 570 -6.44 -4.17 24.39
C ASN A 570 -6.56 -5.70 24.45
N LYS A 571 -7.36 -6.21 25.40
CA LYS A 571 -7.72 -7.63 25.42
C LYS A 571 -8.30 -7.99 24.07
N THR A 572 -7.90 -9.14 23.54
CA THR A 572 -8.30 -9.66 22.24
C THR A 572 -9.78 -9.43 21.98
N SER A 573 -10.14 -8.90 20.81
CA SER A 573 -11.53 -8.71 20.40
C SER A 573 -12.21 -10.08 20.20
N LEU A 574 -12.68 -10.66 21.31
CA LEU A 574 -13.67 -11.72 21.32
C LEU A 574 -14.93 -11.20 20.63
N SER A 575 -15.41 -11.92 19.61
CA SER A 575 -16.84 -11.84 19.29
C SER A 575 -17.64 -12.35 20.50
N VAL A 576 -18.92 -11.98 20.55
CA VAL A 576 -19.87 -12.52 21.54
C VAL A 576 -19.95 -14.06 21.46
N ASP A 577 -19.66 -14.61 20.28
CA ASP A 577 -19.69 -16.04 19.95
C ASP A 577 -18.36 -16.78 20.25
N GLY A 578 -17.41 -16.13 20.93
CA GLY A 578 -16.14 -16.75 21.35
C GLY A 578 -15.09 -16.98 20.25
N VAL A 579 -15.47 -16.89 18.98
CA VAL A 579 -14.52 -16.94 17.84
C VAL A 579 -13.58 -15.73 17.92
N GLN A 580 -12.28 -16.00 17.78
CA GLN A 580 -11.25 -14.97 17.74
C GLN A 580 -11.37 -14.17 16.44
N SER A 581 -11.26 -12.84 16.51
CA SER A 581 -11.27 -12.01 15.30
C SER A 581 -9.97 -12.17 14.52
N ASN A 582 -10.03 -12.91 13.40
CA ASN A 582 -8.92 -13.20 12.49
C ASN A 582 -8.44 -11.96 11.68
N GLY A 583 -8.05 -10.90 12.36
CA GLY A 583 -7.18 -9.87 11.77
C GLY A 583 -5.75 -10.41 11.62
N LEU A 584 -5.00 -9.94 10.63
CA LEU A 584 -3.57 -10.23 10.58
C LEU A 584 -2.90 -9.66 11.83
N ARG A 585 -2.16 -10.50 12.56
CA ARG A 585 -1.33 -10.11 13.71
C ARG A 585 0.14 -10.26 13.31
N THR A 586 0.99 -9.36 13.81
CA THR A 586 2.45 -9.52 13.75
C THR A 586 2.96 -10.14 15.03
N ASP A 587 3.94 -11.03 14.94
CA ASP A 587 4.70 -11.54 16.08
C ASP A 587 5.27 -10.33 16.87
N PHE A 588 4.94 -10.25 18.17
CA PHE A 588 5.28 -9.13 19.05
C PHE A 588 4.93 -7.74 18.48
N GLY A 589 3.83 -7.66 17.72
CA GLY A 589 3.45 -6.47 16.94
C GLY A 589 3.04 -5.24 17.75
N ARG A 590 2.78 -5.39 19.06
CA ARG A 590 2.60 -4.24 19.98
C ARG A 590 3.96 -3.81 20.52
N GLU A 591 4.78 -4.75 20.95
CA GLU A 591 6.07 -4.56 21.62
C GLU A 591 7.09 -3.92 20.65
N ARG A 592 7.08 -4.34 19.38
CA ARG A 592 7.80 -3.68 18.27
C ARG A 592 7.48 -2.18 18.16
N LYS A 593 6.20 -1.80 18.26
CA LYS A 593 5.76 -0.39 18.26
C LYS A 593 6.14 0.33 19.55
N LEU A 594 6.24 -0.38 20.68
CA LEU A 594 6.61 0.23 21.95
C LEU A 594 8.10 0.63 22.02
N ILE A 595 9.00 0.06 21.21
CA ILE A 595 10.43 0.44 21.19
C ILE A 595 10.59 1.97 21.10
N LEU A 596 9.81 2.60 20.22
CA LEU A 596 9.83 4.05 19.98
C LEU A 596 9.20 4.86 21.14
N LEU A 597 8.20 4.28 21.82
CA LEU A 597 7.57 4.86 23.01
C LEU A 597 8.47 4.75 24.26
N TRP A 598 9.26 3.68 24.37
CA TRP A 598 10.31 3.54 25.36
C TRP A 598 11.46 4.52 25.10
N HIS A 599 11.86 4.69 23.83
CA HIS A 599 12.95 5.62 23.45
C HIS A 599 12.60 7.08 23.75
N ILE A 600 11.40 7.54 23.39
CA ILE A 600 10.94 8.90 23.76
C ILE A 600 10.76 9.05 25.28
N LEU A 601 10.35 7.99 26.01
CA LEU A 601 10.31 8.05 27.47
C LEU A 601 11.73 8.25 28.05
N ALA A 602 12.73 7.53 27.56
CA ALA A 602 14.11 7.69 28.00
C ALA A 602 14.60 9.12 27.80
N LEU A 603 14.45 9.70 26.60
CA LEU A 603 14.84 11.09 26.33
C LEU A 603 14.09 12.08 27.23
N LEU A 604 12.77 11.94 27.39
CA LEU A 604 11.95 12.78 28.29
C LEU A 604 12.32 12.67 29.79
N LEU A 605 12.97 11.58 30.20
CA LEU A 605 13.52 11.44 31.56
C LEU A 605 14.90 12.10 31.68
N THR A 606 15.70 12.13 30.60
CA THR A 606 16.99 12.86 30.59
C THR A 606 16.81 14.37 30.74
N THR A 607 15.78 14.99 30.12
CA THR A 607 15.47 16.42 30.32
C THR A 607 15.07 16.77 31.75
N ARG A 608 14.90 15.77 32.64
CA ARG A 608 14.59 15.96 34.06
C ARG A 608 15.72 15.44 34.96
N SER A 609 16.89 15.12 34.39
CA SER A 609 18.02 14.46 35.06
C SER A 609 17.67 13.14 35.77
N GLU A 610 16.59 12.46 35.37
CA GLU A 610 16.18 11.17 35.94
C GLU A 610 16.93 10.00 35.26
N TYR A 611 18.27 10.09 35.18
CA TYR A 611 19.10 9.24 34.31
C TYR A 611 18.93 7.73 34.55
N SER A 612 18.93 7.24 35.80
CA SER A 612 18.72 5.79 36.04
C SER A 612 17.26 5.31 35.83
N ALA A 613 16.32 6.22 35.59
CA ALA A 613 14.98 5.90 35.08
C ALA A 613 14.92 5.94 33.54
N ALA A 614 15.73 6.79 32.90
CA ALA A 614 15.94 6.80 31.45
C ALA A 614 16.64 5.52 30.96
N GLU A 615 17.69 5.10 31.67
CA GLU A 615 18.40 3.84 31.50
C GLU A 615 17.44 2.63 31.53
N LYS A 616 16.68 2.49 32.60
CA LYS A 616 15.66 1.44 32.75
C LYS A 616 14.54 1.51 31.71
N SER A 617 14.32 2.69 31.12
CA SER A 617 13.39 2.84 29.98
C SER A 617 14.00 2.36 28.66
N CYS A 618 15.33 2.42 28.49
CA CYS A 618 16.05 1.79 27.38
C CYS A 618 16.11 0.26 27.55
N GLU A 619 16.38 -0.24 28.76
CA GLU A 619 16.38 -1.68 29.07
C GLU A 619 14.99 -2.31 28.81
N ALA A 620 13.92 -1.66 29.31
CA ALA A 620 12.54 -2.10 29.10
C ALA A 620 12.09 -2.14 27.62
N ALA A 621 12.79 -1.43 26.72
CA ALA A 621 12.56 -1.53 25.28
C ALA A 621 12.94 -2.92 24.72
N PHE A 622 13.83 -3.65 25.41
CA PHE A 622 14.30 -4.99 25.05
C PHE A 622 13.71 -6.07 25.97
N GLU A 623 13.62 -5.84 27.28
CA GLU A 623 13.03 -6.81 28.24
C GLU A 623 11.60 -7.22 27.88
N GLN A 624 10.82 -6.34 27.22
CA GLN A 624 9.46 -6.63 26.78
C GLN A 624 9.33 -7.82 25.81
N PHE A 625 10.43 -8.27 25.18
CA PHE A 625 10.47 -9.46 24.34
C PHE A 625 10.77 -10.76 25.13
N GLY A 626 11.13 -10.66 26.40
CA GLY A 626 11.49 -11.79 27.27
C GLY A 626 12.95 -12.21 27.10
N ASP A 627 13.17 -13.46 26.69
CA ASP A 627 14.51 -14.00 26.39
C ASP A 627 15.13 -13.26 25.18
N PRO A 628 16.33 -12.67 25.29
CA PRO A 628 17.01 -12.00 24.17
C PRO A 628 17.16 -12.87 22.92
N THR A 629 17.19 -14.21 23.04
CA THR A 629 17.24 -15.12 21.89
C THR A 629 15.96 -15.13 21.06
N ILE A 630 14.84 -14.60 21.58
CA ILE A 630 13.62 -14.35 20.80
C ILE A 630 13.83 -13.16 19.87
N LEU A 631 14.44 -12.07 20.37
CA LEU A 631 14.67 -10.86 19.58
C LEU A 631 15.80 -11.08 18.56
N PHE A 632 16.97 -11.51 19.02
CA PHE A 632 18.21 -11.59 18.22
C PHE A 632 18.51 -12.98 17.65
N GLY A 633 17.75 -14.03 18.00
CA GLY A 633 18.10 -15.41 17.72
C GLY A 633 19.13 -15.96 18.72
N ARG A 634 19.38 -17.27 18.66
CA ARG A 634 20.56 -17.88 19.32
C ARG A 634 21.78 -17.69 18.45
N GLU A 635 22.87 -17.27 19.07
CA GLU A 635 24.20 -17.27 18.46
C GLU A 635 24.82 -18.66 18.61
N ASP A 636 24.89 -19.41 17.51
CA ASP A 636 25.61 -20.69 17.46
C ASP A 636 27.12 -20.43 17.44
N ALA A 637 27.69 -20.07 18.60
CA ALA A 637 29.07 -19.63 18.77
C ALA A 637 30.12 -20.64 18.26
N ASP A 638 29.80 -21.93 18.24
CA ASP A 638 30.64 -23.02 17.72
C ASP A 638 30.73 -23.08 16.17
N SER A 639 30.04 -22.18 15.45
CA SER A 639 29.99 -22.20 13.98
C SER A 639 31.09 -21.38 13.28
N ALA A 640 31.70 -20.40 13.96
CA ALA A 640 32.67 -19.48 13.37
C ALA A 640 34.13 -19.98 13.51
N TYR A 641 34.59 -20.78 12.54
CA TYR A 641 35.99 -21.23 12.51
C TYR A 641 36.90 -20.08 12.06
N ARG A 642 38.08 -19.94 12.72
CA ARG A 642 39.09 -18.88 12.50
C ARG A 642 39.82 -18.91 11.13
N SER A 643 39.23 -19.52 10.11
CA SER A 643 39.83 -19.65 8.78
C SER A 643 38.75 -19.72 7.71
N ASP A 644 38.70 -18.73 6.83
CA ASP A 644 37.59 -18.54 5.88
C ASP A 644 37.38 -19.74 4.94
N HIS A 645 38.45 -20.41 4.54
CA HIS A 645 38.39 -21.64 3.72
C HIS A 645 37.57 -22.78 4.34
N LEU A 646 37.45 -22.87 5.68
CA LEU A 646 36.56 -23.85 6.32
C LEU A 646 35.09 -23.42 6.33
N ASN A 647 34.85 -22.10 6.31
CA ASN A 647 33.51 -21.53 6.23
C ASN A 647 32.94 -21.66 4.79
N GLU A 648 33.79 -21.48 3.78
CA GLU A 648 33.45 -21.72 2.35
C GLU A 648 33.05 -23.18 2.08
N VAL A 649 33.82 -24.16 2.58
CA VAL A 649 33.56 -25.60 2.35
C VAL A 649 32.24 -26.07 3.00
N LYS A 650 31.72 -25.34 4.00
CA LYS A 650 30.38 -25.55 4.57
C LYS A 650 29.29 -24.65 3.97
N GLY A 651 29.60 -23.85 2.93
CA GLY A 651 28.71 -22.80 2.39
C GLY A 651 27.29 -23.25 2.01
N SER A 652 27.10 -24.52 1.63
CA SER A 652 25.77 -25.10 1.33
C SER A 652 24.86 -25.24 2.56
N SER A 653 25.39 -25.16 3.79
CA SER A 653 24.65 -25.33 5.05
C SER A 653 24.54 -24.04 5.88
N ALA A 654 25.08 -22.91 5.40
CA ALA A 654 25.12 -21.65 6.15
C ALA A 654 23.74 -20.97 6.37
N ASN A 655 22.66 -21.55 5.83
CA ASN A 655 21.28 -21.06 5.99
C ASN A 655 20.68 -21.29 7.39
N SER A 656 21.35 -22.03 8.28
CA SER A 656 20.83 -22.39 9.61
C SER A 656 21.23 -21.43 10.75
N LYS A 657 21.58 -20.16 10.46
CA LYS A 657 21.59 -19.14 11.52
C LYS A 657 20.18 -19.09 12.14
N SER A 658 20.07 -19.28 13.45
CA SER A 658 18.75 -19.32 14.08
C SER A 658 18.07 -17.93 13.97
N LYS A 659 16.91 -17.89 13.30
CA LYS A 659 16.25 -16.65 12.90
C LYS A 659 15.57 -16.01 14.12
N GLY A 660 15.97 -14.79 14.47
CA GLY A 660 15.36 -13.98 15.52
C GLY A 660 14.18 -13.16 14.99
N LEU A 661 13.43 -12.50 15.90
CA LEU A 661 12.39 -11.56 15.51
C LEU A 661 12.93 -10.42 14.64
N VAL A 662 14.17 -9.96 14.86
CA VAL A 662 14.82 -8.92 14.03
C VAL A 662 14.94 -9.32 12.56
N ASP A 663 14.94 -10.61 12.23
CA ASP A 663 14.98 -11.08 10.84
C ASP A 663 13.59 -10.98 10.15
N LYS A 664 12.54 -10.65 10.92
CA LYS A 664 11.18 -10.28 10.47
C LYS A 664 10.82 -8.81 10.73
N MET A 665 11.82 -7.96 11.06
CA MET A 665 11.63 -6.53 11.33
C MET A 665 12.10 -5.68 10.15
N ASP A 666 11.33 -4.62 9.87
CA ASP A 666 11.60 -3.69 8.79
C ASP A 666 12.77 -2.74 9.15
N ALA A 667 13.40 -2.14 8.14
CA ALA A 667 14.63 -1.37 8.32
C ALA A 667 14.49 -0.22 9.33
N PHE A 668 13.33 0.43 9.37
CA PHE A 668 13.04 1.52 10.31
C PHE A 668 12.82 1.04 11.75
N GLU A 669 12.29 -0.17 11.96
CA GLU A 669 12.21 -0.76 13.31
C GLU A 669 13.60 -1.14 13.83
N LYS A 670 14.47 -1.68 12.94
CA LYS A 670 15.88 -1.95 13.23
C LYS A 670 16.67 -0.67 13.54
N SER A 671 16.37 0.43 12.83
CA SER A 671 16.91 1.75 13.16
C SER A 671 16.49 2.19 14.57
N GLY A 672 15.27 1.87 15.02
CA GLY A 672 14.82 2.14 16.39
C GLY A 672 15.67 1.44 17.45
N ILE A 673 16.01 0.16 17.23
CA ILE A 673 16.89 -0.62 18.12
C ILE A 673 18.27 0.05 18.27
N LEU A 674 18.90 0.44 17.15
CA LEU A 674 20.19 1.15 17.18
C LEU A 674 20.11 2.49 17.90
N GLN A 675 19.05 3.27 17.66
CA GLN A 675 18.88 4.58 18.28
C GLN A 675 18.66 4.51 19.80
N VAL A 676 17.99 3.45 20.30
CA VAL A 676 17.94 3.14 21.74
C VAL A 676 19.33 2.81 22.27
N LYS A 677 20.12 1.96 21.60
CA LYS A 677 21.48 1.60 22.05
C LYS A 677 22.42 2.81 22.09
N MET A 678 22.38 3.69 21.09
CA MET A 678 23.13 4.96 21.10
C MET A 678 22.71 5.86 22.27
N THR A 679 21.41 5.91 22.61
CA THR A 679 20.94 6.63 23.80
C THR A 679 21.38 5.96 25.11
N GLN A 680 21.50 4.63 25.17
CA GLN A 680 22.09 3.93 26.33
C GLN A 680 23.56 4.32 26.53
N LEU A 681 24.37 4.36 25.46
CA LEU A 681 25.78 4.78 25.55
C LEU A 681 25.93 6.25 25.98
N SER A 682 25.06 7.16 25.53
CA SER A 682 25.04 8.54 26.05
C SER A 682 24.60 8.65 27.51
N LEU A 683 23.82 7.68 28.03
CA LEU A 683 23.50 7.62 29.46
C LEU A 683 24.71 7.14 30.28
N VAL A 684 25.41 6.10 29.81
CA VAL A 684 26.69 5.66 30.41
C VAL A 684 27.71 6.80 30.41
N GLU A 685 27.80 7.58 29.34
CA GLU A 685 28.70 8.74 29.28
C GLU A 685 28.41 9.79 30.37
N VAL A 686 27.13 10.06 30.66
CA VAL A 686 26.70 11.04 31.66
C VAL A 686 26.80 10.51 33.10
N VAL A 687 26.64 9.21 33.32
CA VAL A 687 26.59 8.58 34.65
C VAL A 687 27.95 8.03 35.10
N GLU A 688 28.70 7.41 34.19
CA GLU A 688 29.96 6.70 34.47
C GLU A 688 31.18 7.36 33.80
N GLY A 689 30.96 8.13 32.73
CA GLY A 689 31.97 8.92 32.03
C GLY A 689 32.33 8.40 30.64
N CYS A 690 33.01 9.24 29.85
CA CYS A 690 33.32 8.98 28.45
C CYS A 690 34.07 7.66 28.21
N SER A 691 34.98 7.25 29.12
CA SER A 691 35.72 5.99 28.98
C SER A 691 34.81 4.75 29.01
N ALA A 692 33.86 4.68 29.95
CA ALA A 692 32.92 3.56 30.04
C ALA A 692 31.95 3.52 28.84
N ALA A 693 31.60 4.69 28.29
CA ALA A 693 30.79 4.77 27.08
C ALA A 693 31.57 4.35 25.81
N VAL A 694 32.89 4.61 25.76
CA VAL A 694 33.77 4.14 24.68
C VAL A 694 33.84 2.62 24.63
N ASP A 695 33.92 1.93 25.77
CA ASP A 695 33.99 0.46 25.85
C ASP A 695 32.77 -0.23 25.20
N GLY A 696 31.61 0.45 25.14
CA GLY A 696 30.39 -0.04 24.47
C GLY A 696 30.33 0.17 22.95
N SER A 697 31.36 0.76 22.33
CA SER A 697 31.38 1.08 20.89
C SER A 697 31.36 -0.18 20.00
N ASP A 698 32.13 -1.21 20.39
CA ASP A 698 32.18 -2.48 19.67
C ASP A 698 30.83 -3.22 19.70
N GLU A 699 30.10 -3.14 20.81
CA GLU A 699 28.75 -3.72 20.92
C GLU A 699 27.76 -3.04 19.96
N LEU A 700 27.85 -1.71 19.79
CA LEU A 700 27.02 -0.95 18.85
C LEU A 700 27.32 -1.34 17.38
N LEU A 701 28.60 -1.54 17.04
CA LEU A 701 29.02 -2.00 15.71
C LEU A 701 28.60 -3.46 15.45
N ALA A 702 28.74 -4.35 16.44
CA ALA A 702 28.26 -5.72 16.38
C ALA A 702 26.74 -5.80 16.22
N LEU A 703 25.99 -4.94 16.94
CA LEU A 703 24.54 -4.81 16.81
C LEU A 703 24.12 -4.32 15.42
N TYR A 704 24.82 -3.36 14.83
CA TYR A 704 24.60 -2.96 13.43
C TYR A 704 24.80 -4.15 12.48
N ALA A 705 25.91 -4.89 12.62
CA ALA A 705 26.21 -6.06 11.80
C ALA A 705 25.17 -7.19 11.98
N ARG A 706 24.62 -7.39 13.19
CA ARG A 706 23.51 -8.33 13.43
C ARG A 706 22.21 -7.91 12.75
N LEU A 707 21.90 -6.61 12.71
CA LEU A 707 20.64 -6.09 12.19
C LEU A 707 20.62 -5.94 10.66
N PHE A 708 21.72 -5.47 10.07
CA PHE A 708 21.81 -5.12 8.64
C PHE A 708 22.80 -5.99 7.83
N GLY A 709 23.61 -6.81 8.49
CA GLY A 709 24.66 -7.61 7.85
C GLY A 709 25.96 -6.83 7.61
N ASP A 710 26.90 -7.50 6.94
CA ASP A 710 28.18 -6.91 6.53
C ASP A 710 27.97 -5.81 5.45
N PRO A 711 28.41 -4.56 5.70
CA PRO A 711 28.25 -3.46 4.74
C PRO A 711 29.15 -3.60 3.49
N THR A 712 30.20 -4.43 3.52
CA THR A 712 31.09 -4.67 2.37
C THR A 712 30.52 -5.74 1.44
N ALA A 713 29.98 -6.84 1.98
CA ALA A 713 29.34 -7.92 1.21
C ALA A 713 28.08 -7.49 0.41
N GLN A 714 27.55 -6.30 0.69
CA GLN A 714 26.47 -5.66 -0.07
C GLN A 714 26.96 -4.93 -1.32
N GLN A 715 28.14 -4.29 -1.25
CA GLN A 715 28.74 -3.51 -2.34
C GLN A 715 28.92 -4.35 -3.61
N ALA A 716 29.36 -5.60 -3.44
CA ALA A 716 29.58 -6.56 -4.52
C ALA A 716 28.31 -7.06 -5.25
N LYS A 717 27.10 -6.64 -4.83
CA LYS A 717 25.81 -7.14 -5.37
C LYS A 717 25.00 -6.10 -6.16
N LEU A 718 25.52 -4.88 -6.31
CA LEU A 718 24.98 -3.87 -7.23
C LEU A 718 25.50 -4.15 -8.65
N GLN A 719 24.93 -5.17 -9.31
CA GLN A 719 25.15 -5.35 -10.75
C GLN A 719 24.54 -4.17 -11.53
N PRO A 720 25.22 -3.66 -12.58
CA PRO A 720 24.65 -2.62 -13.43
C PRO A 720 23.34 -3.14 -14.06
N PRO A 721 22.34 -2.28 -14.26
CA PRO A 721 21.04 -2.72 -14.74
C PRO A 721 21.16 -3.36 -16.13
N THR A 722 20.81 -4.65 -16.23
CA THR A 722 20.49 -5.27 -17.52
C THR A 722 19.44 -4.40 -18.19
N VAL A 723 19.79 -3.83 -19.34
CA VAL A 723 18.98 -2.81 -20.04
C VAL A 723 17.55 -3.32 -20.19
N ALA A 724 16.65 -2.74 -19.39
CA ALA A 724 15.23 -3.06 -19.47
C ALA A 724 14.77 -2.80 -20.91
N ALA A 725 14.12 -3.80 -21.53
CA ALA A 725 13.62 -3.64 -22.88
C ALA A 725 12.74 -2.37 -22.93
N PRO A 726 12.98 -1.44 -23.88
CA PRO A 726 12.26 -0.17 -23.89
C PRO A 726 10.75 -0.45 -23.98
N PRO A 727 9.91 0.32 -23.28
CA PRO A 727 8.46 0.11 -23.29
C PRO A 727 7.98 0.03 -24.75
N PRO A 728 7.12 -0.94 -25.09
CA PRO A 728 6.91 -1.36 -26.46
C PRO A 728 6.51 -0.16 -27.31
N LYS A 729 7.37 0.21 -28.26
CA LYS A 729 7.19 1.37 -29.15
C LYS A 729 5.86 1.19 -29.89
N SER A 730 4.84 1.92 -29.46
CA SER A 730 3.50 1.84 -30.01
C SER A 730 3.54 2.22 -31.49
N ALA A 731 3.18 1.27 -32.34
CA ALA A 731 3.20 1.48 -33.78
C ALA A 731 2.24 2.62 -34.16
N VAL A 732 2.74 3.64 -34.85
CA VAL A 732 1.95 4.76 -35.34
C VAL A 732 0.97 4.24 -36.39
N GLY A 733 -0.33 4.20 -36.06
CA GLY A 733 -1.32 3.55 -36.93
C GLY A 733 -2.78 3.66 -36.49
N THR A 734 -3.33 4.87 -36.47
CA THR A 734 -4.78 5.15 -36.60
C THR A 734 -5.75 4.49 -35.60
N ILE A 735 -6.19 5.27 -34.60
CA ILE A 735 -7.63 5.55 -34.34
C ILE A 735 -7.71 6.87 -33.56
N ARG A 736 -8.68 7.73 -33.92
CA ARG A 736 -8.75 9.14 -33.47
C ARG A 736 -9.94 9.36 -32.52
N GLY A 737 -9.84 8.87 -31.28
CA GLY A 737 -10.93 8.87 -30.28
C GLY A 737 -10.66 9.74 -29.04
N SER A 738 -10.86 11.06 -29.14
CA SER A 738 -10.62 12.01 -28.04
C SER A 738 -11.85 12.20 -27.13
N ILE A 739 -11.88 11.54 -25.96
CA ILE A 739 -13.00 11.64 -24.98
C ILE A 739 -12.70 12.53 -23.76
N PHE A 740 -11.69 13.40 -23.84
CA PHE A 740 -11.44 14.44 -22.81
C PHE A 740 -11.39 15.84 -23.42
N ARG A 741 -12.56 16.52 -23.45
CA ARG A 741 -12.66 17.97 -23.65
C ARG A 741 -13.82 18.56 -22.85
N SER A 742 -13.47 19.36 -21.85
CA SER A 742 -14.20 20.59 -21.53
C SER A 742 -13.17 21.70 -21.27
N ARG A 743 -13.58 22.96 -21.39
CA ARG A 743 -12.68 24.13 -21.39
C ARG A 743 -12.71 24.87 -20.04
N GLY A 744 -11.53 25.15 -19.50
CA GLY A 744 -11.28 26.23 -18.54
C GLY A 744 -9.99 26.93 -18.94
N SER A 745 -10.00 28.25 -19.08
CA SER A 745 -8.89 29.01 -19.69
C SER A 745 -8.32 30.04 -18.72
N ILE A 746 -7.15 29.76 -18.16
CA ILE A 746 -6.27 30.75 -17.54
C ILE A 746 -4.89 30.62 -18.20
N LYS A 747 -4.24 31.75 -18.51
CA LYS A 747 -2.92 31.78 -19.12
C LYS A 747 -1.84 31.60 -18.06
N SER A 748 -0.93 30.66 -18.25
CA SER A 748 0.45 30.76 -17.76
C SER A 748 1.38 30.90 -18.97
N THR A 749 2.43 31.72 -18.83
CA THR A 749 3.35 32.02 -19.93
C THR A 749 4.49 31.00 -19.91
N HIS A 750 4.49 30.06 -20.86
CA HIS A 750 5.70 29.28 -21.12
C HIS A 750 6.77 30.21 -21.69
N GLN A 751 7.94 30.24 -21.05
CA GLN A 751 9.13 30.90 -21.56
C GLN A 751 10.20 29.85 -21.80
N ASP A 752 10.23 29.31 -23.03
CA ASP A 752 11.32 28.44 -23.47
C ASP A 752 12.64 29.21 -23.43
N THR A 753 13.66 28.63 -22.82
CA THR A 753 15.05 29.10 -22.94
C THR A 753 15.94 27.93 -23.30
N THR A 754 16.39 27.93 -24.56
CA THR A 754 17.31 26.94 -25.12
C THR A 754 18.69 27.06 -24.46
N ALA A 755 19.28 25.93 -24.05
CA ALA A 755 20.64 25.90 -23.54
C ALA A 755 21.65 26.40 -24.59
N ARG A 756 22.55 27.30 -24.18
CA ARG A 756 23.70 27.75 -24.96
C ARG A 756 24.91 27.85 -24.04
N ASN A 757 25.96 27.09 -24.34
CA ASN A 757 27.17 27.05 -23.54
C ASN A 757 27.98 28.34 -23.70
N SER A 758 28.61 28.80 -22.63
CA SER A 758 29.75 29.73 -22.66
C SER A 758 30.77 29.31 -21.60
N SER A 759 32.05 29.59 -21.85
CA SER A 759 33.18 28.90 -21.20
C SER A 759 34.07 29.82 -20.35
N VAL A 760 34.50 29.33 -19.19
CA VAL A 760 35.66 29.81 -18.41
C VAL A 760 36.38 28.55 -17.91
N ILE A 761 37.49 28.12 -18.51
CA ILE A 761 38.88 28.58 -18.30
C ILE A 761 39.34 28.36 -16.84
N SER A 762 40.00 27.23 -16.60
CA SER A 762 41.05 27.07 -15.58
C SER A 762 42.13 26.11 -16.10
N SER A 763 43.28 26.03 -15.43
CA SER A 763 44.56 25.57 -16.02
C SER A 763 44.93 24.10 -15.74
N GLN A 764 45.55 23.45 -16.72
CA GLN A 764 46.27 22.17 -16.55
C GLN A 764 47.55 22.32 -15.68
N PRO A 765 48.13 21.19 -15.24
CA PRO A 765 49.38 20.78 -15.89
C PRO A 765 49.46 19.31 -16.34
N SER A 766 49.89 19.13 -17.61
CA SER A 766 50.73 18.05 -18.20
C SER A 766 50.77 16.62 -17.64
N THR A 767 50.54 15.61 -18.51
CA THR A 767 51.63 14.75 -19.08
C THR A 767 51.21 13.78 -20.22
N LEU A 768 52.04 13.73 -21.28
CA LEU A 768 52.41 12.57 -22.16
C LEU A 768 51.39 11.78 -23.03
N VAL A 769 51.10 12.33 -24.23
CA VAL A 769 51.22 11.76 -25.61
C VAL A 769 51.79 10.31 -25.73
N PRO A 770 51.23 9.34 -26.52
CA PRO A 770 51.06 9.40 -28.01
C PRO A 770 49.77 8.71 -28.57
N GLN A 771 49.44 8.59 -29.89
CA GLN A 771 50.07 8.95 -31.18
C GLN A 771 49.04 9.08 -32.34
N GLY A 772 49.19 10.05 -33.26
CA GLY A 772 48.60 10.07 -34.63
C GLY A 772 47.09 10.38 -34.79
N GLY A 773 46.63 11.08 -35.84
CA GLY A 773 47.35 11.81 -36.88
C GLY A 773 46.44 12.51 -37.93
N ALA A 774 46.94 13.61 -38.52
CA ALA A 774 46.49 14.31 -39.73
C ALA A 774 45.00 14.73 -39.93
N ALA A 775 44.76 16.05 -39.96
CA ALA A 775 43.63 16.68 -40.67
C ALA A 775 44.07 17.15 -42.07
N PRO A 776 43.13 17.35 -43.02
CA PRO A 776 42.76 18.72 -43.47
C PRO A 776 41.25 18.81 -43.87
N ALA A 777 40.64 19.93 -44.31
CA ALA A 777 41.03 21.34 -44.52
C ALA A 777 39.79 22.28 -44.41
N ILE A 778 40.00 23.60 -44.54
CA ILE A 778 38.99 24.68 -44.43
C ILE A 778 38.69 25.29 -45.82
N GLN A 779 37.44 25.72 -46.08
CA GLN A 779 37.03 26.87 -46.93
C GLN A 779 35.50 27.08 -46.82
N VAL A 780 34.86 28.23 -47.08
CA VAL A 780 35.11 29.70 -46.95
C VAL A 780 33.86 30.42 -47.57
N THR A 781 33.80 31.76 -47.59
CA THR A 781 32.68 32.64 -48.04
C THR A 781 31.54 32.75 -47.02
N ASP A 782 31.29 33.90 -46.37
CA ASP A 782 30.78 35.23 -46.84
C ASP A 782 29.22 35.29 -46.73
N GLU A 783 28.52 36.42 -46.56
CA GLU A 783 28.88 37.84 -46.71
C GLU A 783 28.08 38.76 -45.75
N ASN A 784 28.37 40.07 -45.80
CA ASN A 784 27.67 41.29 -45.31
C ASN A 784 26.18 41.22 -44.86
N GLY A 785 25.66 42.08 -43.96
CA GLY A 785 26.26 43.22 -43.22
C GLY A 785 25.19 44.25 -42.75
N ALA A 786 25.60 45.27 -41.97
CA ALA A 786 24.83 46.46 -41.54
C ALA A 786 23.62 46.25 -40.55
N ASP A 787 23.26 47.16 -39.64
CA ASP A 787 23.93 48.41 -39.21
C ASP A 787 23.59 48.86 -37.76
N HIS A 788 24.20 49.99 -37.35
CA HIS A 788 24.11 50.77 -36.09
C HIS A 788 22.69 50.92 -35.42
N ALA A 789 22.51 51.29 -34.13
CA ALA A 789 23.40 52.05 -33.23
C ALA A 789 23.12 51.95 -31.69
N LYS A 790 24.22 52.02 -30.90
CA LYS A 790 24.44 52.85 -29.68
C LYS A 790 23.62 52.73 -28.36
N ASN A 791 24.40 52.64 -27.27
CA ASN A 791 24.27 53.30 -25.95
C ASN A 791 23.22 52.75 -24.94
N HIS A 792 23.64 52.14 -23.82
CA HIS A 792 23.91 52.77 -22.48
C HIS A 792 22.65 52.88 -21.59
N HIS A 793 22.65 52.68 -20.26
CA HIS A 793 23.68 52.27 -19.29
C HIS A 793 23.07 51.25 -18.29
N HIS A 794 23.91 50.54 -17.54
CA HIS A 794 23.47 49.85 -16.30
C HIS A 794 23.20 50.88 -15.19
N HIS A 795 22.28 50.57 -14.27
CA HIS A 795 22.47 50.89 -12.85
C HIS A 795 21.79 49.85 -11.95
N ILE A 796 22.15 49.88 -10.67
CA ILE A 796 22.03 48.79 -9.70
C ILE A 796 21.30 49.32 -8.45
N PHE A 797 20.30 48.55 -7.98
CA PHE A 797 19.63 48.57 -6.66
C PHE A 797 19.15 49.90 -6.07
N HIS A 798 17.91 49.89 -5.54
CA HIS A 798 17.61 50.62 -4.30
C HIS A 798 16.44 49.99 -3.53
N HIS A 799 16.62 49.78 -2.22
CA HIS A 799 15.52 49.58 -1.28
C HIS A 799 15.02 50.92 -0.74
N LYS A 800 13.69 51.03 -0.52
CA LYS A 800 12.99 51.59 0.67
C LYS A 800 11.48 51.19 0.54
N HIS A 801 10.72 50.78 1.56
CA HIS A 801 10.38 51.31 2.90
C HIS A 801 9.24 52.35 2.88
N GLU A 802 8.48 52.43 3.98
CA GLU A 802 7.36 53.36 4.28
C GLU A 802 6.03 53.13 3.52
N ASP A 803 4.83 53.36 4.08
CA ASP A 803 4.39 53.44 5.50
C ASP A 803 2.85 53.31 5.64
N GLU A 804 2.34 53.29 6.87
CA GLU A 804 0.89 53.35 7.15
C GLU A 804 0.25 54.72 6.85
N LYS A 805 -0.99 54.74 6.33
CA LYS A 805 -2.18 55.34 7.02
C LYS A 805 -3.48 55.24 6.21
N ALA A 806 -4.61 55.36 6.93
CA ALA A 806 -5.97 55.33 6.39
C ALA A 806 -6.50 56.75 6.08
N GLY A 807 -7.44 56.86 5.12
CA GLY A 807 -8.14 58.12 4.82
C GLY A 807 -9.31 57.93 3.86
N VAL A 808 -10.53 58.32 4.28
CA VAL A 808 -11.77 58.20 3.49
C VAL A 808 -12.12 59.53 2.82
N THR A 809 -12.50 59.54 1.54
CA THR A 809 -13.50 60.50 0.99
C THR A 809 -14.08 60.02 -0.36
N ARG A 810 -15.02 60.78 -0.96
CA ARG A 810 -16.04 60.31 -1.91
C ARG A 810 -15.97 61.05 -3.26
N THR A 811 -16.31 60.33 -4.36
CA THR A 811 -17.21 60.64 -5.51
C THR A 811 -17.37 62.11 -6.01
N PRO A 812 -17.69 62.40 -7.30
CA PRO A 812 -18.69 61.67 -8.12
C PRO A 812 -18.57 61.75 -9.68
N SER A 813 -19.71 61.50 -10.36
CA SER A 813 -20.04 61.82 -11.77
C SER A 813 -19.63 60.76 -12.83
N LYS A 814 -20.45 60.36 -13.82
CA LYS A 814 -21.73 60.93 -14.35
C LYS A 814 -22.55 59.93 -15.19
N LEU A 815 -23.88 60.19 -15.33
CA LEU A 815 -24.83 59.69 -16.37
C LEU A 815 -25.19 58.18 -16.42
N GLN A 816 -26.40 57.73 -16.82
CA GLN A 816 -27.75 58.35 -16.90
C GLN A 816 -28.90 57.29 -17.02
N LYS A 817 -30.09 57.55 -16.43
CA LYS A 817 -31.51 57.13 -16.77
C LYS A 817 -31.79 55.71 -17.34
N ARG A 818 -32.88 54.95 -17.07
CA ARG A 818 -34.15 54.97 -16.26
C ARG A 818 -34.78 53.54 -16.42
N SER A 819 -35.91 53.04 -15.88
CA SER A 819 -36.95 53.33 -14.84
C SER A 819 -37.70 51.98 -14.59
N ALA A 820 -38.18 51.59 -13.39
CA ALA A 820 -39.34 52.06 -12.60
C ALA A 820 -40.73 51.84 -13.29
N ASN A 821 -41.84 51.41 -12.63
CA ASN A 821 -42.06 51.00 -11.22
C ASN A 821 -43.41 50.25 -10.96
N SER A 822 -43.49 49.47 -9.87
CA SER A 822 -44.62 49.18 -8.94
C SER A 822 -46.14 49.15 -9.34
N LEU A 823 -46.81 48.03 -8.99
CA LEU A 823 -48.13 47.90 -8.28
C LEU A 823 -49.45 48.58 -8.77
N ARG A 824 -50.50 47.79 -9.12
CA ARG A 824 -51.90 47.85 -8.54
C ARG A 824 -53.00 46.91 -9.15
N ARG A 825 -53.70 46.18 -8.26
CA ARG A 825 -55.19 46.07 -8.04
C ARG A 825 -56.22 45.89 -9.23
N LYS A 826 -56.99 44.76 -9.16
CA LYS A 826 -58.41 44.50 -9.63
C LYS A 826 -58.75 44.59 -11.15
N SER A 827 -59.84 43.98 -11.70
CA SER A 827 -60.82 42.93 -11.29
C SER A 827 -61.69 42.42 -12.48
N GLU A 828 -62.48 41.34 -12.27
CA GLU A 828 -63.71 40.93 -13.02
C GLU A 828 -63.53 40.38 -14.48
N LEU A 829 -64.35 39.44 -15.03
CA LEU A 829 -65.45 38.57 -14.51
C LEU A 829 -65.74 37.33 -15.43
N ASP A 830 -66.78 36.57 -15.07
CA ASP A 830 -67.53 35.48 -15.75
C ASP A 830 -66.87 34.09 -15.94
N GLY A 831 -67.58 32.95 -15.71
CA GLY A 831 -68.94 32.77 -15.18
C GLY A 831 -69.39 31.30 -15.01
N GLU A 832 -70.54 31.10 -14.32
CA GLU A 832 -71.33 29.84 -14.13
C GLU A 832 -70.76 28.72 -13.22
N GLN A 833 -71.51 27.96 -12.41
CA GLN A 833 -72.92 28.01 -11.92
C GLN A 833 -73.06 27.25 -10.56
N THR A 834 -74.20 27.38 -9.86
CA THR A 834 -74.56 26.74 -8.54
C THR A 834 -76.05 26.28 -8.59
N PRO A 835 -76.85 25.91 -7.52
CA PRO A 835 -76.63 25.77 -6.05
C PRO A 835 -77.36 24.57 -5.34
N SER A 836 -77.28 24.48 -3.98
CA SER A 836 -78.44 24.27 -3.03
C SER A 836 -78.00 24.00 -1.56
N VAL A 837 -78.86 24.30 -0.56
CA VAL A 837 -78.60 24.38 0.91
C VAL A 837 -79.93 24.17 1.68
N PRO A 838 -80.05 23.32 2.75
CA PRO A 838 -80.17 23.84 4.14
C PRO A 838 -79.81 22.90 5.35
N ASP A 839 -79.72 23.51 6.55
CA ASP A 839 -80.13 23.16 7.94
C ASP A 839 -79.94 21.72 8.54
N ILE A 840 -79.19 21.49 9.64
CA ILE A 840 -79.39 21.87 11.09
C ILE A 840 -80.61 21.11 11.71
N PRO A 841 -80.48 20.32 12.82
CA PRO A 841 -80.11 20.83 14.16
C PRO A 841 -79.31 19.94 15.15
N ASP A 842 -79.02 20.57 16.30
CA ASP A 842 -78.29 20.22 17.54
C ASP A 842 -78.67 18.93 18.31
N VAL A 843 -77.85 18.60 19.35
CA VAL A 843 -78.26 18.74 20.78
C VAL A 843 -77.10 18.50 21.79
N ALA A 844 -77.13 19.24 22.92
CA ALA A 844 -76.50 18.99 24.25
C ALA A 844 -74.99 19.28 24.54
N THR A 845 -74.74 20.47 25.14
CA THR A 845 -73.98 20.74 26.41
C THR A 845 -72.53 20.24 26.59
N THR A 846 -71.50 21.12 26.61
CA THR A 846 -70.94 21.91 27.76
C THR A 846 -70.24 21.08 28.87
N THR A 847 -69.16 21.51 29.54
CA THR A 847 -68.58 22.87 29.74
C THR A 847 -67.03 22.83 29.87
N SER A 848 -66.39 23.94 30.28
CA SER A 848 -64.96 24.23 30.08
C SER A 848 -64.08 24.23 31.36
N ALA A 849 -62.77 24.10 31.14
CA ALA A 849 -61.65 24.78 31.81
C ALA A 849 -60.90 24.18 33.04
N ARG A 850 -59.57 24.38 32.95
CA ARG A 850 -58.57 24.72 34.00
C ARG A 850 -57.97 23.67 34.96
N ASN A 851 -56.66 23.46 34.71
CA ASN A 851 -55.54 23.61 35.66
C ASN A 851 -55.28 22.61 36.82
N SER A 852 -54.07 22.05 36.73
CA SER A 852 -53.00 22.06 37.76
C SER A 852 -52.87 20.97 38.85
N THR A 853 -51.63 20.45 38.93
CA THR A 853 -50.87 20.03 40.13
C THR A 853 -51.35 18.83 40.99
N ALA A 854 -50.78 17.66 40.67
CA ALA A 854 -49.87 16.86 41.51
C ALA A 854 -50.07 16.74 43.04
N ARG A 855 -50.01 15.48 43.54
CA ARG A 855 -49.13 15.09 44.68
C ARG A 855 -49.02 13.57 44.92
N THR A 856 -47.78 13.11 45.13
CA THR A 856 -47.26 12.06 46.09
C THR A 856 -48.10 10.80 46.41
N LYS A 857 -47.52 9.60 46.64
CA LYS A 857 -46.37 9.24 47.52
C LYS A 857 -45.68 7.92 47.11
N SER A 858 -44.47 7.72 47.64
CA SER A 858 -43.71 6.44 47.74
C SER A 858 -44.25 5.54 48.89
N PRO A 859 -43.88 4.23 49.07
CA PRO A 859 -42.50 3.85 49.45
C PRO A 859 -41.96 2.42 49.12
N ARG A 860 -40.61 2.31 49.15
CA ARG A 860 -39.74 1.18 49.64
C ARG A 860 -39.82 -0.25 49.07
N ARG A 861 -38.73 -0.65 48.37
CA ARG A 861 -37.68 -1.66 48.74
C ARG A 861 -37.95 -2.66 49.90
N PRO A 862 -37.36 -3.89 49.91
CA PRO A 862 -35.97 -4.16 49.51
C PRO A 862 -35.66 -5.47 48.74
N SER A 863 -34.36 -5.67 48.48
CA SER A 863 -33.68 -6.81 47.82
C SER A 863 -33.11 -7.85 48.81
N ILE A 864 -32.79 -9.06 48.33
CA ILE A 864 -31.78 -9.99 48.89
C ILE A 864 -31.21 -10.90 47.78
N SER A 865 -30.09 -11.59 48.03
CA SER A 865 -29.19 -12.22 47.03
C SER A 865 -28.91 -13.72 47.30
N SER A 866 -28.04 -14.33 46.46
CA SER A 866 -27.43 -15.69 46.55
C SER A 866 -28.30 -16.89 46.05
N SER A 867 -27.77 -18.02 45.55
CA SER A 867 -26.46 -18.31 44.90
C SER A 867 -26.38 -19.74 44.29
N ILE A 868 -25.37 -19.99 43.43
CA ILE A 868 -24.66 -21.29 43.20
C ILE A 868 -25.25 -22.39 42.26
N ARG A 869 -24.41 -22.77 41.26
CA ARG A 869 -24.26 -24.04 40.48
C ARG A 869 -25.21 -24.47 39.34
N LYS A 870 -24.60 -24.46 38.14
CA LYS A 870 -24.59 -25.50 37.06
C LYS A 870 -25.89 -26.19 36.62
N SER A 871 -26.29 -25.91 35.38
CA SER A 871 -26.68 -26.94 34.39
C SER A 871 -26.01 -26.62 33.04
N VAL A 872 -25.95 -27.62 32.15
CA VAL A 872 -25.59 -27.45 30.72
C VAL A 872 -26.88 -27.59 29.93
N GLU A 873 -27.20 -26.64 29.05
CA GLU A 873 -28.31 -26.79 28.11
C GLU A 873 -28.11 -25.90 26.87
N SER A 874 -28.25 -26.50 25.69
CA SER A 874 -28.08 -25.86 24.37
C SER A 874 -29.24 -24.91 24.03
N ASN A 875 -28.96 -23.81 23.35
CA ASN A 875 -29.98 -22.88 22.86
C ASN A 875 -29.80 -22.48 21.39
N ASP A 876 -29.44 -23.45 20.55
CA ASP A 876 -29.62 -23.29 19.11
C ASP A 876 -31.11 -23.30 18.75
N ARG A 877 -31.53 -22.27 17.99
CA ARG A 877 -32.83 -22.22 17.33
C ARG A 877 -32.62 -21.86 15.87
N PRO A 878 -32.84 -22.77 14.91
CA PRO A 878 -32.78 -22.42 13.50
C PRO A 878 -33.88 -21.39 13.17
N LEU A 879 -33.54 -20.46 12.27
CA LEU A 879 -34.52 -19.55 11.69
C LEU A 879 -35.52 -20.35 10.82
N ARG A 880 -36.78 -19.88 10.77
CA ARG A 880 -37.82 -20.56 9.98
C ARG A 880 -37.56 -20.41 8.48
N SER A 881 -37.82 -21.49 7.74
CA SER A 881 -37.89 -21.50 6.28
C SER A 881 -38.87 -20.45 5.74
N VAL A 882 -38.46 -19.72 4.70
CA VAL A 882 -39.34 -18.81 3.96
C VAL A 882 -40.43 -19.62 3.25
N ALA A 883 -41.70 -19.23 3.41
CA ALA A 883 -42.81 -19.87 2.70
C ALA A 883 -42.86 -19.37 1.24
N HIS A 884 -42.92 -20.30 0.29
CA HIS A 884 -43.27 -19.97 -1.09
C HIS A 884 -44.76 -19.57 -1.17
N ASN A 885 -45.11 -18.72 -2.16
CA ASN A 885 -46.41 -18.07 -2.35
C ASN A 885 -46.69 -16.81 -1.49
N LEU A 886 -45.81 -15.80 -1.59
CA LEU A 886 -46.18 -14.41 -1.26
C LEU A 886 -46.88 -13.76 -2.48
N PRO A 887 -47.92 -12.93 -2.29
CA PRO A 887 -48.53 -12.18 -3.39
C PRO A 887 -47.62 -11.03 -3.87
N HIS A 888 -47.73 -10.64 -5.15
CA HIS A 888 -46.84 -9.66 -5.81
C HIS A 888 -46.77 -8.26 -5.16
N ALA A 889 -47.73 -7.89 -4.32
CA ALA A 889 -47.67 -6.64 -3.53
C ALA A 889 -46.74 -6.74 -2.30
N SER A 890 -46.10 -7.90 -2.06
CA SER A 890 -45.27 -8.19 -0.89
C SER A 890 -43.98 -8.96 -1.24
N GLU A 891 -43.45 -8.77 -2.45
CA GLU A 891 -42.09 -9.24 -2.78
C GLU A 891 -41.04 -8.47 -1.95
N PRO A 892 -40.02 -9.14 -1.39
CA PRO A 892 -38.93 -8.44 -0.72
C PRO A 892 -38.13 -7.62 -1.75
N LEU A 893 -37.90 -6.35 -1.44
CA LEU A 893 -37.19 -5.41 -2.32
C LEU A 893 -35.76 -5.91 -2.65
N PRO A 894 -35.22 -5.55 -3.83
CA PRO A 894 -33.86 -5.95 -4.23
C PRO A 894 -32.78 -5.58 -3.20
N LEU A 895 -31.75 -6.43 -3.13
CA LEU A 895 -30.58 -6.24 -2.26
C LEU A 895 -29.91 -4.87 -2.48
N ARG A 896 -29.47 -4.23 -1.38
CA ARG A 896 -28.99 -2.83 -1.26
C ARG A 896 -30.09 -1.75 -1.14
N HIS A 897 -30.99 -1.88 -0.17
CA HIS A 897 -31.79 -0.76 0.33
C HIS A 897 -31.33 -0.33 1.73
N SER A 898 -31.47 0.95 2.09
CA SER A 898 -31.03 1.53 3.39
C SER A 898 -31.68 0.91 4.64
N SER A 899 -32.78 0.18 4.47
CA SER A 899 -33.50 -0.58 5.49
C SER A 899 -32.90 -1.95 5.79
N GLN A 900 -32.01 -2.45 4.91
CA GLN A 900 -31.05 -3.51 5.22
C GLN A 900 -29.64 -2.91 5.14
N PRO A 901 -29.15 -2.26 6.22
CA PRO A 901 -27.72 -2.00 6.30
C PRO A 901 -26.97 -3.33 6.14
N PRO A 902 -25.86 -3.37 5.39
CA PRO A 902 -25.05 -4.58 5.31
C PRO A 902 -24.56 -4.89 6.73
N LYS A 903 -25.12 -5.95 7.33
CA LYS A 903 -24.48 -6.59 8.48
C LYS A 903 -23.05 -6.88 8.05
N GLN A 904 -22.07 -6.53 8.88
CA GLN A 904 -20.69 -6.89 8.59
C GLN A 904 -20.64 -8.42 8.51
N ASP A 905 -20.46 -8.93 7.29
CA ASP A 905 -20.24 -10.36 7.08
C ASP A 905 -18.93 -10.69 7.79
N THR A 906 -18.99 -11.59 8.78
CA THR A 906 -17.83 -12.03 9.56
C THR A 906 -16.84 -12.85 8.73
N ARG A 907 -17.22 -13.20 7.49
CA ARG A 907 -16.34 -13.77 6.45
C ARG A 907 -15.49 -12.72 5.71
N LEU A 908 -15.75 -11.42 5.90
CA LEU A 908 -14.95 -10.33 5.31
C LEU A 908 -13.85 -9.85 6.27
N PRO A 909 -12.63 -9.54 5.77
CA PRO A 909 -11.56 -8.97 6.60
C PRO A 909 -12.00 -7.71 7.34
N ALA A 910 -11.61 -7.59 8.61
CA ALA A 910 -11.95 -6.43 9.42
C ALA A 910 -11.47 -5.11 8.75
N PRO A 911 -12.32 -4.08 8.60
CA PRO A 911 -11.98 -2.86 7.84
C PRO A 911 -10.94 -1.96 8.55
N PHE A 912 -10.50 -2.36 9.73
CA PHE A 912 -9.44 -1.74 10.53
C PHE A 912 -8.49 -2.84 11.03
N PRO A 913 -7.16 -2.66 10.96
CA PRO A 913 -6.21 -3.57 11.59
C PRO A 913 -6.38 -3.68 13.11
N GLY A 914 -5.90 -4.79 13.67
CA GLY A 914 -5.73 -4.96 15.11
C GLY A 914 -4.59 -4.10 15.66
N ALA A 915 -4.57 -3.88 16.97
CA ALA A 915 -3.48 -3.15 17.63
C ALA A 915 -2.11 -3.81 17.35
N ASP A 916 -2.08 -5.14 17.33
CA ASP A 916 -0.91 -5.99 17.13
C ASP A 916 -0.47 -6.13 15.65
N TYR A 917 -1.01 -5.32 14.72
CA TYR A 917 -0.61 -5.33 13.31
C TYR A 917 0.39 -4.20 13.00
N VAL A 918 1.65 -4.54 12.73
CA VAL A 918 2.60 -3.66 12.05
C VAL A 918 2.35 -3.79 10.53
N PRO A 919 2.03 -2.71 9.81
CA PRO A 919 1.99 -2.74 8.35
C PRO A 919 3.42 -2.91 7.80
N PRO A 920 3.65 -3.77 6.80
CA PRO A 920 4.98 -3.94 6.22
C PRO A 920 5.39 -2.65 5.50
N ASP A 921 6.65 -2.25 5.65
CA ASP A 921 7.17 -1.04 5.01
C ASP A 921 7.29 -1.17 3.47
N PRO A 922 7.25 -0.04 2.74
CA PRO A 922 7.43 -0.01 1.28
C PRO A 922 8.72 -0.68 0.81
N ARG A 923 8.66 -1.38 -0.32
CA ARG A 923 9.82 -2.00 -0.96
C ARG A 923 10.62 -0.99 -1.75
N PHE A 924 11.46 -0.25 -1.03
CA PHE A 924 12.44 0.66 -1.60
C PHE A 924 13.44 -0.04 -2.51
N SER A 925 13.95 0.70 -3.49
CA SER A 925 15.00 0.24 -4.41
C SER A 925 16.29 -0.11 -3.66
N LYS A 926 17.13 -0.99 -4.23
CA LYS A 926 18.40 -1.42 -3.60
C LYS A 926 19.28 -0.24 -3.16
N ILE A 927 19.41 0.78 -4.02
CA ILE A 927 20.20 1.99 -3.73
C ILE A 927 19.62 2.83 -2.59
N GLN A 928 18.29 2.82 -2.40
CA GLN A 928 17.62 3.52 -1.29
C GLN A 928 17.76 2.76 0.04
N VAL A 929 17.64 1.43 0.03
CA VAL A 929 17.93 0.59 1.21
C VAL A 929 19.40 0.79 1.63
N ARG A 930 20.31 0.78 0.65
CA ARG A 930 21.74 1.07 0.83
C ARG A 930 21.99 2.47 1.39
N ARG A 931 21.32 3.50 0.87
CA ARG A 931 21.38 4.89 1.39
C ARG A 931 21.03 4.96 2.87
N HIS A 932 19.96 4.30 3.29
CA HIS A 932 19.55 4.25 4.70
C HIS A 932 20.59 3.52 5.58
N GLN A 933 21.09 2.37 5.11
CA GLN A 933 22.14 1.60 5.80
C GLN A 933 23.45 2.38 5.97
N VAL A 934 23.91 3.07 4.91
CA VAL A 934 25.11 3.92 4.94
C VAL A 934 24.90 5.14 5.85
N SER A 935 23.73 5.79 5.78
CA SER A 935 23.39 6.92 6.66
C SER A 935 23.45 6.53 8.14
N LEU A 936 22.95 5.35 8.49
CA LEU A 936 23.00 4.84 9.86
C LEU A 936 24.44 4.52 10.29
N LEU A 937 25.24 3.89 9.44
CA LEU A 937 26.63 3.52 9.78
C LEU A 937 27.54 4.75 9.91
N ALA A 938 27.39 5.74 9.02
CA ALA A 938 28.09 7.02 9.14
C ALA A 938 27.69 7.76 10.43
N SER A 939 26.40 7.77 10.79
CA SER A 939 25.92 8.34 12.05
C SER A 939 26.49 7.62 13.29
N ILE A 940 26.67 6.29 13.24
CA ILE A 940 27.32 5.50 14.29
C ILE A 940 28.81 5.86 14.40
N TRP A 941 29.54 5.93 13.29
CA TRP A 941 30.96 6.32 13.31
C TRP A 941 31.18 7.75 13.82
N ILE A 942 30.32 8.70 13.44
CA ILE A 942 30.37 10.07 13.94
C ILE A 942 30.06 10.14 15.44
N PHE A 943 29.08 9.35 15.92
CA PHE A 943 28.79 9.24 17.35
C PHE A 943 29.97 8.66 18.15
N ILE A 944 30.59 7.59 17.65
CA ILE A 944 31.79 6.96 18.24
C ILE A 944 32.98 7.94 18.22
N SER A 945 33.18 8.69 17.14
CA SER A 945 34.17 9.78 17.08
C SER A 945 33.93 10.83 18.18
N GLY A 946 32.68 11.20 18.42
CA GLY A 946 32.31 12.12 19.51
C GLY A 946 32.72 11.59 20.89
N LEU A 947 32.45 10.31 21.17
CA LEU A 947 32.87 9.64 22.41
C LEU A 947 34.39 9.63 22.57
N TYR A 948 35.13 9.16 21.54
CA TYR A 948 36.60 9.17 21.56
C TYR A 948 37.18 10.59 21.72
N THR A 949 36.58 11.59 21.07
CA THR A 949 37.01 13.00 21.17
C THR A 949 36.87 13.52 22.60
N ARG A 950 35.76 13.23 23.28
CA ARG A 950 35.53 13.62 24.69
C ARG A 950 36.39 12.81 25.66
N ALA A 951 36.67 11.54 25.35
CA ALA A 951 37.66 10.71 26.04
C ALA A 951 39.13 11.11 25.75
N LYS A 952 39.38 12.08 24.84
CA LYS A 952 40.71 12.54 24.37
C LYS A 952 41.53 11.47 23.61
N MET A 953 40.86 10.44 23.10
CA MET A 953 41.40 9.40 22.22
C MET A 953 41.41 9.91 20.77
N TYR A 954 42.23 10.93 20.52
CA TYR A 954 42.16 11.74 19.30
C TYR A 954 42.51 10.98 18.00
N ASP A 955 43.39 9.97 18.07
CA ASP A 955 43.73 9.14 16.91
C ASP A 955 42.61 8.14 16.57
N ASP A 956 41.95 7.57 17.57
CA ASP A 956 40.80 6.67 17.38
C ASP A 956 39.56 7.45 16.86
N ALA A 957 39.33 8.67 17.38
CA ALA A 957 38.33 9.59 16.85
C ALA A 957 38.59 9.91 15.36
N LYS A 958 39.84 10.20 15.01
CA LYS A 958 40.27 10.43 13.62
C LYS A 958 40.08 9.18 12.75
N GLY A 959 40.31 7.99 13.29
CA GLY A 959 39.98 6.71 12.66
C GLY A 959 38.49 6.60 12.34
N ALA A 960 37.63 6.81 13.33
CA ALA A 960 36.18 6.77 13.17
C ALA A 960 35.66 7.79 12.13
N VAL A 961 36.16 9.03 12.14
CA VAL A 961 35.87 10.03 11.09
C VAL A 961 36.33 9.57 9.71
N SER A 962 37.48 8.91 9.59
CA SER A 962 37.99 8.43 8.31
C SER A 962 37.15 7.30 7.71
N GLU A 963 36.63 6.38 8.53
CA GLU A 963 35.68 5.36 8.08
C GLU A 963 34.33 5.96 7.70
N ALA A 964 33.85 7.00 8.42
CA ALA A 964 32.65 7.75 8.02
C ALA A 964 32.82 8.39 6.62
N LEU A 965 33.91 9.14 6.39
CA LEU A 965 34.19 9.78 5.09
C LEU A 965 34.28 8.75 3.95
N LYS A 966 34.98 7.64 4.18
CA LYS A 966 35.16 6.51 3.24
C LYS A 966 33.83 5.83 2.90
N LEU A 967 32.88 5.73 3.84
CA LEU A 967 31.53 5.23 3.59
C LEU A 967 30.70 6.19 2.71
N VAL A 968 30.89 7.50 2.83
CA VAL A 968 30.23 8.48 1.95
C VAL A 968 30.85 8.46 0.55
N GLU A 969 32.19 8.47 0.44
CA GLU A 969 32.91 8.39 -0.84
C GLU A 969 32.54 7.13 -1.64
N THR A 970 32.52 5.95 -0.98
CA THR A 970 32.13 4.70 -1.64
C THR A 970 30.65 4.70 -2.04
N PHE A 971 29.75 5.27 -1.24
CA PHE A 971 28.33 5.36 -1.59
C PHE A 971 28.02 6.41 -2.67
N GLU A 972 28.77 7.52 -2.74
CA GLU A 972 28.70 8.44 -3.89
C GLU A 972 29.12 7.72 -5.18
N GLY A 973 30.20 6.92 -5.12
CA GLY A 973 30.63 6.05 -6.23
C GLY A 973 29.58 5.00 -6.63
N GLU A 974 28.81 4.45 -5.68
CA GLU A 974 27.68 3.56 -5.96
C GLU A 974 26.52 4.32 -6.65
N VAL A 975 26.12 5.50 -6.16
CA VAL A 975 25.02 6.29 -6.75
C VAL A 975 25.39 6.87 -8.12
N ALA A 976 26.65 7.27 -8.33
CA ALA A 976 27.11 7.81 -9.60
C ALA A 976 26.98 6.81 -10.75
N GLN A 977 27.11 5.50 -10.48
CA GLN A 977 26.94 4.43 -11.46
C GLN A 977 25.49 4.26 -11.92
N GLU A 978 24.51 4.47 -11.03
CA GLU A 978 23.08 4.46 -11.41
C GLU A 978 22.64 5.80 -12.03
N THR A 979 23.02 6.94 -11.46
CA THR A 979 22.65 8.28 -11.95
C THR A 979 23.67 9.34 -11.52
N SER A 980 24.67 9.56 -12.37
CA SER A 980 25.60 10.71 -12.27
C SER A 980 24.89 12.05 -12.52
N SER A 981 24.26 12.61 -11.48
CA SER A 981 23.72 13.99 -11.51
C SER A 981 23.74 14.61 -10.12
N SER A 982 24.00 15.92 -10.03
CA SER A 982 23.97 16.67 -8.75
C SER A 982 22.64 16.54 -8.01
N ARG A 983 21.52 16.39 -8.75
CA ARG A 983 20.20 16.12 -8.18
C ARG A 983 20.15 14.80 -7.41
N ALA A 984 20.78 13.74 -7.91
CA ALA A 984 20.78 12.41 -7.28
C ALA A 984 21.61 12.36 -5.98
N PHE A 985 22.64 13.21 -5.89
CA PHE A 985 23.45 13.39 -4.68
C PHE A 985 22.73 14.27 -3.64
N ALA A 986 22.12 15.38 -4.07
CA ALA A 986 21.45 16.35 -3.19
C ALA A 986 20.05 15.91 -2.69
N GLU A 987 19.25 15.19 -3.47
CA GLU A 987 17.93 14.71 -3.02
C GLU A 987 18.04 13.37 -2.28
N ARG A 988 17.65 13.35 -0.99
CA ARG A 988 17.65 12.11 -0.17
C ARG A 988 16.69 11.01 -0.69
N GLY A 989 15.63 11.39 -1.41
CA GLY A 989 14.58 10.48 -1.88
C GLY A 989 13.61 10.05 -0.77
N TRP A 990 12.85 8.98 -1.01
CA TRP A 990 11.82 8.48 -0.08
C TRP A 990 12.31 7.38 0.88
N GLY A 991 13.49 6.80 0.62
CA GLY A 991 14.02 5.61 1.33
C GLY A 991 14.49 5.80 2.76
N GLY A 992 14.26 6.97 3.37
CA GLY A 992 14.92 7.37 4.60
C GLY A 992 16.43 7.60 4.42
N GLY A 993 17.11 7.82 5.54
CA GLY A 993 18.49 8.29 5.53
C GLY A 993 18.62 9.76 5.11
N LYS A 994 19.85 10.17 4.82
CA LYS A 994 20.25 11.53 4.43
C LYS A 994 20.62 11.61 2.95
N SER A 995 20.82 12.82 2.42
CA SER A 995 21.41 12.98 1.08
C SER A 995 22.93 12.77 1.11
N ILE A 996 23.59 12.59 -0.04
CA ILE A 996 25.06 12.42 -0.07
C ILE A 996 25.75 13.72 0.38
N GLU A 997 25.22 14.87 -0.05
CA GLU A 997 25.72 16.18 0.37
C GLU A 997 25.56 16.40 1.89
N GLU A 998 24.43 15.95 2.47
CA GLU A 998 24.18 16.03 3.91
C GLU A 998 25.12 15.09 4.70
N LEU A 999 25.45 13.90 4.17
CA LEU A 999 26.40 12.96 4.78
C LEU A 999 27.86 13.43 4.68
N TRP A 1000 28.26 14.06 3.57
CA TRP A 1000 29.56 14.73 3.47
C TRP A 1000 29.67 15.85 4.51
N ALA A 1001 28.62 16.65 4.64
CA ALA A 1001 28.58 17.74 5.61
C ALA A 1001 28.63 17.23 7.06
N ASP A 1002 27.88 16.18 7.42
CA ASP A 1002 27.98 15.51 8.72
C ASP A 1002 29.43 15.11 9.05
N ALA A 1003 30.10 14.42 8.12
CA ALA A 1003 31.44 13.89 8.32
C ALA A 1003 32.52 15.00 8.37
N PHE A 1004 32.37 16.07 7.59
CA PHE A 1004 33.23 17.26 7.70
C PHE A 1004 32.94 18.07 8.97
N SER A 1005 31.71 18.10 9.50
CA SER A 1005 31.38 18.73 10.78
C SER A 1005 32.10 18.02 11.94
N ALA A 1006 31.94 16.69 12.02
CA ALA A 1006 32.60 15.86 13.03
C ALA A 1006 34.14 15.99 12.99
N LYS A 1007 34.71 16.10 11.78
CA LYS A 1007 36.14 16.39 11.58
C LYS A 1007 36.54 17.79 12.07
N GLY A 1008 35.70 18.79 11.85
CA GLY A 1008 35.88 20.14 12.36
C GLY A 1008 35.85 20.18 13.89
N GLU A 1009 34.88 19.52 14.51
CA GLU A 1009 34.73 19.40 15.97
C GLU A 1009 35.95 18.71 16.63
N LEU A 1010 36.42 17.60 16.05
CA LEU A 1010 37.66 16.93 16.47
C LEU A 1010 38.87 17.88 16.41
N LEU A 1011 39.00 18.67 15.34
CA LEU A 1011 40.08 19.65 15.21
C LEU A 1011 39.93 20.82 16.19
N VAL A 1012 38.72 21.26 16.54
CA VAL A 1012 38.49 22.24 17.63
C VAL A 1012 38.93 21.65 18.98
N ALA A 1013 38.60 20.38 19.26
CA ALA A 1013 38.98 19.69 20.50
C ALA A 1013 40.50 19.44 20.62
N GLN A 1014 41.23 19.44 19.50
CA GLN A 1014 42.70 19.44 19.42
C GLN A 1014 43.32 20.85 19.49
N GLY A 1015 42.50 21.92 19.55
CA GLY A 1015 42.94 23.32 19.51
C GLY A 1015 43.26 23.87 18.11
N LEU A 1016 43.15 23.05 17.06
CA LEU A 1016 43.49 23.37 15.67
C LEU A 1016 42.36 24.16 14.96
N LYS A 1017 41.91 25.26 15.57
CA LYS A 1017 40.75 26.04 15.13
C LYS A 1017 40.84 26.56 13.69
N HIS A 1018 42.05 26.90 13.19
CA HIS A 1018 42.23 27.33 11.80
C HIS A 1018 41.95 26.22 10.77
N THR A 1019 42.35 24.98 11.03
CA THR A 1019 42.03 23.85 10.14
C THR A 1019 40.58 23.42 10.29
N ALA A 1020 40.04 23.44 11.52
CA ALA A 1020 38.62 23.18 11.78
C ALA A 1020 37.70 24.10 10.98
N ARG A 1021 37.99 25.41 10.94
CA ARG A 1021 37.30 26.37 10.08
C ARG A 1021 37.22 25.91 8.62
N SER A 1022 38.30 25.34 8.08
CA SER A 1022 38.32 24.88 6.69
C SER A 1022 37.43 23.66 6.45
N ASP A 1023 37.24 22.79 7.44
CA ASP A 1023 36.33 21.64 7.35
C ASP A 1023 34.88 22.05 7.55
N PHE A 1024 34.56 22.96 8.47
CA PHE A 1024 33.22 23.56 8.53
C PHE A 1024 32.88 24.34 7.26
N GLU A 1025 33.84 25.06 6.66
CA GLU A 1025 33.64 25.72 5.35
C GLU A 1025 33.43 24.70 4.21
N ARG A 1026 33.99 23.47 4.29
CA ARG A 1026 33.64 22.36 3.36
C ARG A 1026 32.23 21.83 3.62
N ALA A 1027 31.87 21.57 4.87
CA ALA A 1027 30.54 21.07 5.22
C ALA A 1027 29.42 21.97 4.69
N LEU A 1028 29.58 23.29 4.82
CA LEU A 1028 28.61 24.28 4.31
C LEU A 1028 28.65 24.49 2.78
N LEU A 1029 29.65 23.98 2.07
CA LEU A 1029 29.62 23.91 0.59
C LEU A 1029 28.74 22.76 0.10
N HIS A 1030 28.68 21.64 0.83
CA HIS A 1030 27.78 20.52 0.55
C HIS A 1030 26.36 20.79 1.05
N PHE A 1031 26.20 21.14 2.33
CA PHE A 1031 24.89 21.39 2.95
C PHE A 1031 24.85 22.76 3.67
N PRO A 1032 24.39 23.83 3.01
CA PRO A 1032 24.45 25.20 3.55
C PRO A 1032 23.68 25.44 4.85
N ASP A 1033 22.65 24.65 5.15
CA ASP A 1033 21.77 24.80 6.31
C ASP A 1033 22.18 23.90 7.51
N HIS A 1034 23.43 23.40 7.54
CA HIS A 1034 23.90 22.45 8.55
C HIS A 1034 24.05 23.11 9.94
N PRO A 1035 23.33 22.65 10.99
CA PRO A 1035 23.33 23.32 12.29
C PRO A 1035 24.71 23.41 12.93
N GLU A 1036 25.34 22.26 13.12
CA GLU A 1036 26.58 22.04 13.87
C GLU A 1036 27.75 22.76 13.18
N SER A 1037 27.87 22.65 11.86
CA SER A 1037 28.88 23.38 11.07
C SER A 1037 28.66 24.89 11.01
N ILE A 1038 27.41 25.38 11.02
CA ILE A 1038 27.14 26.82 11.18
C ILE A 1038 27.62 27.30 12.55
N VAL A 1039 27.32 26.58 13.63
CA VAL A 1039 27.70 26.95 15.00
C VAL A 1039 29.22 26.90 15.17
N GLY A 1040 29.86 25.79 14.77
CA GLY A 1040 31.32 25.62 14.83
C GLY A 1040 32.09 26.68 14.05
N LEU A 1041 31.67 26.97 12.81
CA LEU A 1041 32.25 28.06 12.02
C LEU A 1041 32.03 29.42 12.66
N SER A 1042 30.80 29.71 13.12
CA SER A 1042 30.44 31.02 13.66
C SER A 1042 31.17 31.32 14.97
N ASN A 1043 31.38 30.32 15.82
CA ASN A 1043 32.21 30.45 17.02
C ASN A 1043 33.66 30.82 16.66
N ILE A 1044 34.29 30.13 15.69
CA ILE A 1044 35.66 30.46 15.25
C ILE A 1044 35.73 31.87 14.61
N LEU A 1045 34.70 32.29 13.87
CA LEU A 1045 34.62 33.64 13.29
C LEU A 1045 34.46 34.74 14.37
N LEU A 1046 33.72 34.46 15.45
CA LEU A 1046 33.61 35.36 16.60
C LEU A 1046 34.94 35.41 17.37
N ASP A 1047 35.58 34.27 17.65
CA ASP A 1047 36.90 34.22 18.29
C ASP A 1047 37.95 35.06 17.53
N ILE A 1048 37.91 35.06 16.19
CA ILE A 1048 38.77 35.90 15.32
C ILE A 1048 38.42 37.39 15.43
N TYR A 1049 37.14 37.75 15.58
CA TYR A 1049 36.71 39.13 15.80
C TYR A 1049 37.17 39.67 17.16
N CYS A 1050 36.94 38.88 18.22
CA CYS A 1050 37.36 39.14 19.61
C CYS A 1050 38.88 39.13 19.80
N LYS A 1051 39.63 38.61 18.81
CA LYS A 1051 41.10 38.40 18.81
C LYS A 1051 41.59 37.32 19.78
N GLU A 1052 40.72 36.38 20.16
CA GLU A 1052 41.11 35.15 20.87
C GLU A 1052 41.97 34.24 19.97
N ILE A 1053 41.78 34.33 18.66
CA ILE A 1053 42.59 33.68 17.63
C ILE A 1053 43.17 34.76 16.69
N PRO A 1054 44.42 34.63 16.23
CA PRO A 1054 44.95 35.39 15.10
C PRO A 1054 44.06 35.34 13.84
N LEU A 1055 44.16 36.36 12.98
CA LEU A 1055 43.41 36.38 11.71
C LEU A 1055 43.94 35.32 10.71
N GLU A 1056 45.25 35.07 10.74
CA GLU A 1056 45.96 34.06 9.96
C GLU A 1056 46.78 33.18 10.93
N PRO A 1057 46.94 31.87 10.67
CA PRO A 1057 47.69 30.97 11.55
C PRO A 1057 49.13 31.44 11.73
N THR A 1058 49.60 31.49 12.98
CA THR A 1058 50.99 31.89 13.29
C THR A 1058 51.96 30.89 12.68
N ARG A 1059 52.85 31.38 11.81
CA ARG A 1059 54.04 30.65 11.36
C ARG A 1059 55.11 30.77 12.44
N ASP A 1060 54.89 30.09 13.56
CA ASP A 1060 55.88 30.03 14.62
C ASP A 1060 57.14 29.30 14.14
N ASN A 1061 58.31 29.85 14.49
CA ASN A 1061 59.56 29.57 13.79
C ASN A 1061 60.07 28.15 14.05
N GLU A 1062 60.34 27.39 12.98
CA GLU A 1062 61.40 26.38 13.01
C GLU A 1062 62.69 27.06 13.47
N SER A 1063 63.33 26.55 14.52
CA SER A 1063 64.58 27.10 15.01
C SER A 1063 65.54 26.00 15.47
N LEU A 1064 66.83 26.23 15.15
CA LEU A 1064 68.01 25.49 15.61
C LEU A 1064 68.21 24.05 15.08
N SER A 1065 68.86 23.96 13.91
CA SER A 1065 69.92 22.97 13.65
C SER A 1065 70.94 23.55 12.66
N HIS A 1066 72.24 23.38 12.91
CA HIS A 1066 73.34 23.98 12.12
C HIS A 1066 73.84 23.04 11.02
N SER A 1067 74.23 23.56 9.84
CA SER A 1067 75.59 23.38 9.28
C SER A 1067 75.86 24.14 7.95
N SER A 1068 77.09 24.66 7.81
CA SER A 1068 77.92 24.84 6.59
C SER A 1068 77.38 25.49 5.28
N LEU A 1069 77.84 26.74 5.08
CA LEU A 1069 78.38 27.41 3.86
C LEU A 1069 78.95 26.51 2.72
N PRO A 1070 79.03 26.94 1.42
CA PRO A 1070 79.85 28.13 1.02
C PRO A 1070 79.50 29.02 -0.22
N THR A 1071 79.66 30.34 -0.03
CA THR A 1071 80.49 31.29 -0.83
C THR A 1071 80.24 31.62 -2.34
N GLY A 1072 79.40 32.65 -2.59
CA GLY A 1072 79.68 33.84 -3.46
C GLY A 1072 79.87 33.71 -5.00
N PRO A 1073 80.21 34.80 -5.73
CA PRO A 1073 80.36 36.21 -5.29
C PRO A 1073 79.83 37.35 -6.24
N LEU A 1074 79.88 38.59 -5.71
CA LEU A 1074 80.12 39.91 -6.37
C LEU A 1074 79.03 40.74 -7.12
N VAL A 1075 78.83 41.94 -6.55
CA VAL A 1075 78.22 43.23 -6.99
C VAL A 1075 79.06 43.93 -8.12
N PRO A 1076 78.71 45.10 -8.75
CA PRO A 1076 78.15 46.34 -8.12
C PRO A 1076 77.30 47.38 -8.96
N ASN A 1077 76.89 48.45 -8.25
CA ASN A 1077 76.63 49.85 -8.68
C ASN A 1077 75.31 50.29 -9.37
N GLY A 1078 74.82 51.50 -9.01
CA GLY A 1078 73.84 52.28 -9.80
C GLY A 1078 72.89 53.25 -9.06
N THR A 1079 73.37 54.35 -8.46
CA THR A 1079 72.52 55.40 -7.82
C THR A 1079 72.37 56.68 -8.68
N ALA A 1080 71.16 57.25 -8.80
CA ALA A 1080 70.90 58.71 -8.97
C ALA A 1080 69.38 59.04 -9.08
N GLU A 1081 69.01 60.30 -8.88
CA GLU A 1081 67.61 60.80 -8.81
C GLU A 1081 67.25 61.81 -9.93
N ALA A 1082 65.98 61.82 -10.38
CA ALA A 1082 65.24 63.01 -10.86
C ALA A 1082 63.76 62.59 -11.09
N VAL A 1083 62.72 62.99 -10.33
CA VAL A 1083 62.23 64.34 -9.93
C VAL A 1083 61.54 65.11 -11.06
N LYS A 1084 60.21 64.93 -11.21
CA LYS A 1084 59.23 65.98 -10.86
C LYS A 1084 57.77 65.52 -10.81
N GLN A 1085 56.98 66.21 -9.99
CA GLN A 1085 55.54 66.03 -9.79
C GLN A 1085 54.72 66.89 -10.76
N HIS A 1086 53.43 66.59 -10.90
CA HIS A 1086 52.39 67.65 -10.91
C HIS A 1086 51.09 67.13 -10.28
N HIS A 1087 50.58 67.85 -9.28
CA HIS A 1087 49.26 67.60 -8.66
C HIS A 1087 48.15 68.36 -9.38
N ILE A 1088 46.96 67.76 -9.47
CA ILE A 1088 45.66 68.46 -9.51
C ILE A 1088 44.63 67.62 -8.72
N GLY A 1089 43.71 68.29 -8.00
CA GLY A 1089 42.36 67.74 -7.75
C GLY A 1089 42.15 66.91 -6.48
N SER A 1090 42.22 67.53 -5.30
CA SER A 1090 41.75 66.93 -4.06
C SER A 1090 40.22 66.90 -3.97
N HIS A 1091 39.62 65.71 -3.92
CA HIS A 1091 38.35 65.48 -3.21
C HIS A 1091 38.54 64.34 -2.22
N THR A 1092 38.73 64.70 -0.95
CA THR A 1092 38.84 63.76 0.17
C THR A 1092 37.47 63.21 0.55
N PRO A 1093 37.26 61.88 0.59
CA PRO A 1093 36.30 61.29 1.51
C PRO A 1093 36.68 61.66 2.96
N SER A 1094 35.73 61.65 3.90
CA SER A 1094 36.07 61.93 5.31
C SER A 1094 37.13 60.95 5.83
N ALA A 1095 38.07 61.45 6.63
CA ALA A 1095 39.17 60.68 7.20
C ALA A 1095 38.70 59.65 8.26
N GLU A 1096 37.43 59.66 8.64
CA GLU A 1096 36.84 58.82 9.69
C GLU A 1096 36.60 57.35 9.27
N ASN A 1097 36.63 57.03 7.97
CA ASN A 1097 36.24 55.70 7.44
C ASN A 1097 37.39 54.88 6.84
N GLN A 1098 38.65 55.16 7.18
CA GLN A 1098 39.79 54.31 6.78
C GLN A 1098 39.99 53.12 7.74
N ILE A 1099 38.99 52.23 7.79
CA ILE A 1099 39.08 50.93 8.49
C ILE A 1099 40.22 50.12 7.84
N SER A 1100 41.19 49.65 8.63
CA SER A 1100 42.30 48.89 8.07
C SER A 1100 41.85 47.50 7.56
N PRO A 1101 42.53 46.90 6.56
CA PRO A 1101 42.17 45.56 6.08
C PRO A 1101 42.01 44.48 7.17
N PRO A 1102 42.88 44.37 8.21
CA PRO A 1102 42.67 43.40 9.30
C PRO A 1102 41.59 43.80 10.32
N GLU A 1103 41.05 45.02 10.28
CA GLU A 1103 39.81 45.40 10.98
C GLU A 1103 38.58 45.06 10.16
N LEU A 1104 38.61 45.36 8.85
CA LEU A 1104 37.54 45.02 7.90
C LEU A 1104 37.30 43.51 7.84
N ASN A 1105 38.36 42.70 7.81
CA ASN A 1105 38.26 41.25 7.82
C ASN A 1105 37.67 40.69 9.13
N ARG A 1106 37.89 41.35 10.27
CA ARG A 1106 37.28 40.96 11.56
C ARG A 1106 35.81 41.35 11.63
N LEU A 1107 35.45 42.55 11.17
CA LEU A 1107 34.04 42.96 11.05
C LEU A 1107 33.27 42.01 10.12
N ALA A 1108 33.85 41.65 8.97
CA ALA A 1108 33.28 40.66 8.05
C ALA A 1108 33.14 39.26 8.67
N ALA A 1109 34.04 38.85 9.59
CA ALA A 1109 33.91 37.60 10.32
C ALA A 1109 32.69 37.60 11.27
N ARG A 1110 32.55 38.65 12.09
CA ARG A 1110 31.36 38.83 12.96
C ARG A 1110 30.07 38.89 12.15
N ASP A 1111 30.04 39.69 11.08
CA ASP A 1111 28.82 39.92 10.31
C ASP A 1111 28.41 38.65 9.53
N ARG A 1112 29.38 37.83 9.08
CA ARG A 1112 29.13 36.49 8.54
C ARG A 1112 28.59 35.52 9.59
N ALA A 1113 29.20 35.47 10.78
CA ALA A 1113 28.71 34.64 11.89
C ALA A 1113 27.27 35.00 12.27
N PHE A 1114 26.99 36.29 12.44
CA PHE A 1114 25.64 36.80 12.69
C PHE A 1114 24.65 36.42 11.58
N GLY A 1115 25.04 36.58 10.30
CA GLY A 1115 24.22 36.22 9.16
C GLY A 1115 23.84 34.73 9.11
N LEU A 1116 24.80 33.84 9.37
CA LEU A 1116 24.59 32.39 9.41
C LEU A 1116 23.68 31.99 10.60
N LEU A 1117 24.01 32.43 11.81
CA LEU A 1117 23.26 32.11 13.03
C LEU A 1117 21.84 32.67 13.03
N SER A 1118 21.66 33.91 12.57
CA SER A 1118 20.33 34.52 12.40
C SER A 1118 19.51 33.83 11.31
N THR A 1119 20.14 33.09 10.39
CA THR A 1119 19.43 32.29 9.39
C THR A 1119 19.04 30.93 9.97
N LEU A 1120 19.99 30.19 10.54
CA LEU A 1120 19.79 28.88 11.17
C LEU A 1120 18.66 28.89 12.23
N THR A 1121 18.66 29.87 13.13
CA THR A 1121 17.66 29.99 14.21
C THR A 1121 16.22 30.24 13.72
N LYS A 1122 16.04 30.71 12.48
CA LYS A 1122 14.71 30.83 11.83
C LYS A 1122 14.29 29.53 11.13
N ILE A 1123 15.26 28.79 10.60
CA ILE A 1123 15.04 27.53 9.86
C ILE A 1123 14.56 26.41 10.81
N GLY A 1124 13.77 25.49 10.26
CA GLY A 1124 13.20 24.35 10.98
C GLY A 1124 14.22 23.37 11.60
N SER A 1125 15.47 23.41 11.17
CA SER A 1125 16.58 22.59 11.68
C SER A 1125 17.29 23.16 12.90
N GLY A 1126 17.19 24.47 13.17
CA GLY A 1126 17.99 25.18 14.17
C GLY A 1126 17.21 25.97 15.22
N TRP A 1127 15.88 26.06 15.14
CA TRP A 1127 15.07 26.73 16.16
C TRP A 1127 15.09 26.01 17.51
N ASP A 1128 15.29 24.68 17.52
CA ASP A 1128 15.26 23.80 18.70
C ASP A 1128 16.65 23.57 19.33
N TYR A 1129 17.69 24.17 18.75
CA TYR A 1129 19.11 23.91 19.03
C TYR A 1129 19.71 25.05 19.86
N SER A 1130 19.91 24.81 21.15
CA SER A 1130 20.37 25.79 22.14
C SER A 1130 21.71 26.43 21.77
N GLU A 1131 22.70 25.65 21.34
CA GLU A 1131 24.04 26.14 20.96
C GLU A 1131 24.00 27.23 19.86
N ALA A 1132 23.06 27.12 18.92
CA ALA A 1132 22.86 28.14 17.88
C ALA A 1132 22.29 29.45 18.43
N TRP A 1133 21.41 29.38 19.43
CA TRP A 1133 20.92 30.58 20.14
C TRP A 1133 21.98 31.16 21.06
N PHE A 1134 22.80 30.34 21.74
CA PHE A 1134 23.94 30.79 22.54
C PHE A 1134 24.97 31.57 21.68
N ALA A 1135 25.38 30.98 20.55
CA ALA A 1135 26.28 31.66 19.61
C ALA A 1135 25.65 32.93 19.01
N LEU A 1136 24.32 32.95 18.77
CA LEU A 1136 23.61 34.14 18.31
C LEU A 1136 23.55 35.23 19.40
N ALA A 1137 23.43 34.88 20.68
CA ALA A 1137 23.55 35.84 21.79
C ALA A 1137 24.94 36.48 21.81
N ARG A 1138 26.02 35.69 21.74
CA ARG A 1138 27.40 36.22 21.62
C ARG A 1138 27.53 37.15 20.41
N ALA A 1139 26.94 36.80 19.27
CA ALA A 1139 26.95 37.66 18.08
C ALA A 1139 26.15 38.97 18.26
N TYR A 1140 25.08 38.98 19.06
CA TYR A 1140 24.36 40.21 19.44
C TYR A 1140 25.16 41.08 20.42
N GLU A 1141 25.85 40.46 21.39
CA GLU A 1141 26.69 41.14 22.38
C GLU A 1141 27.86 41.85 21.72
N GLU A 1142 28.59 41.14 20.86
CA GLU A 1142 29.69 41.66 20.01
C GLU A 1142 29.23 42.66 18.93
N SER A 1143 27.91 42.82 18.78
CA SER A 1143 27.24 43.84 17.97
C SER A 1143 26.61 44.97 18.80
N GLY A 1144 26.84 45.01 20.12
CA GLY A 1144 26.33 46.04 21.04
C GLY A 1144 24.82 45.97 21.32
N GLN A 1145 24.12 44.89 20.93
CA GLN A 1145 22.67 44.74 21.06
C GLN A 1145 22.32 43.97 22.34
N VAL A 1146 22.70 44.54 23.49
CA VAL A 1146 22.61 43.92 24.82
C VAL A 1146 21.19 43.49 25.19
N GLU A 1147 20.16 44.22 24.78
CA GLU A 1147 18.76 43.89 25.06
C GLU A 1147 18.32 42.60 24.34
N LYS A 1148 18.67 42.46 23.06
CA LYS A 1148 18.44 41.21 22.31
C LYS A 1148 19.31 40.06 22.80
N THR A 1149 20.51 40.36 23.28
CA THR A 1149 21.39 39.37 23.94
C THR A 1149 20.67 38.76 25.14
N LYS A 1150 20.06 39.58 26.01
CA LYS A 1150 19.27 39.10 27.15
C LYS A 1150 18.05 38.28 26.72
N GLU A 1151 17.29 38.74 25.72
CA GLU A 1151 16.14 38.02 25.17
C GLU A 1151 16.53 36.63 24.63
N VAL A 1152 17.61 36.56 23.85
CA VAL A 1152 18.09 35.30 23.26
C VAL A 1152 18.73 34.38 24.29
N LEU A 1153 19.44 34.91 25.29
CA LEU A 1153 19.99 34.10 26.39
C LEU A 1153 18.89 33.45 27.22
N TRP A 1154 17.79 34.16 27.53
CA TRP A 1154 16.64 33.55 28.23
C TRP A 1154 16.03 32.42 27.41
N TRP A 1155 15.82 32.61 26.12
CA TRP A 1155 15.33 31.54 25.23
C TRP A 1155 16.32 30.36 25.13
N CYS A 1156 17.63 30.64 25.12
CA CYS A 1156 18.65 29.59 25.15
C CYS A 1156 18.59 28.76 26.44
N VAL A 1157 18.37 29.39 27.60
CA VAL A 1157 18.20 28.69 28.88
C VAL A 1157 16.92 27.85 28.88
N GLU A 1158 15.79 28.37 28.38
CA GLU A 1158 14.54 27.59 28.26
C GLU A 1158 14.67 26.36 27.35
N LEU A 1159 15.50 26.45 26.29
CA LEU A 1159 15.83 25.32 25.43
C LEU A 1159 16.76 24.30 26.09
N GLU A 1160 17.74 24.75 26.88
CA GLU A 1160 18.76 23.92 27.53
C GLU A 1160 18.22 23.20 28.78
N ASP A 1161 17.47 23.90 29.64
CA ASP A 1161 16.73 23.33 30.78
C ASP A 1161 15.73 22.23 30.36
N THR A 1162 15.44 22.12 29.06
CA THR A 1162 14.56 21.12 28.47
C THR A 1162 15.23 20.29 27.36
N HIS A 1163 16.57 20.30 27.26
CA HIS A 1163 17.31 19.56 26.24
C HIS A 1163 17.53 18.09 26.67
N PRO A 1164 17.18 17.10 25.82
CA PRO A 1164 17.50 15.70 26.09
C PRO A 1164 18.94 15.36 25.71
N VAL A 1165 19.51 14.33 26.36
CA VAL A 1165 20.91 13.89 26.16
C VAL A 1165 21.28 13.55 24.71
N ARG A 1166 20.28 13.28 23.86
CA ARG A 1166 20.38 13.22 22.40
C ARG A 1166 19.16 13.93 21.80
N PRO A 1167 19.29 14.72 20.72
CA PRO A 1167 18.21 15.57 20.20
C PRO A 1167 16.98 14.75 19.75
N TRP A 1168 15.79 15.34 19.78
CA TRP A 1168 14.51 14.69 19.41
C TRP A 1168 14.50 14.06 18.01
N LYS A 1169 15.34 14.58 17.09
CA LYS A 1169 15.61 14.05 15.74
C LYS A 1169 16.11 12.58 15.78
N SER A 1170 16.69 12.14 16.89
CA SER A 1170 17.18 10.77 17.14
C SER A 1170 16.07 9.71 17.27
N LEU A 1171 14.82 10.11 17.50
CA LEU A 1171 13.66 9.21 17.67
C LEU A 1171 13.19 8.55 16.36
N GLY A 1172 13.98 8.66 15.29
CA GLY A 1172 13.62 8.30 13.92
C GLY A 1172 12.81 9.42 13.26
N GLY A 1173 13.43 10.16 12.34
CA GLY A 1173 12.77 11.23 11.57
C GLY A 1173 11.70 10.76 10.57
N SER A 1174 11.41 9.47 10.53
CA SER A 1174 10.55 8.76 9.57
C SER A 1174 9.55 7.84 10.30
N VAL A 1175 8.93 8.35 11.36
CA VAL A 1175 8.14 7.59 12.36
C VAL A 1175 6.80 8.28 12.72
N LEU A 1176 6.55 9.48 12.17
CA LEU A 1176 5.25 10.18 12.26
C LEU A 1176 4.33 9.78 11.11
#